data_AF-E6SE40-F1
#
_entry.id   AF-E6SE40-F1
#
_cell.length_a   1.000
_cell.length_b   1.000
_cell.length_c   1.000
_cell.angle_alpha   90.00
_cell.angle_beta   90.00
_cell.angle_gamma   90.00
#
_symmetry.space_group_name_H-M   'P 1'
#
loop_
_entity.id
_entity.type
_entity.pdbx_description
1 polymer ?
#
loop_
_entity_poly.entity_id
_entity_poly.type
_entity_poly.pdbx_seq_one_letter_code
_entity_poly.pdbx_strand_id
1 'polypeptide(L)'
;MGAGPGVTGKRKAPAGRPASRRVWLSLLAAGLVLLAILLVAAGVLLVQGRVAVAAVVLGAAQLLLLLAGAVYVRRLAGLTSRGFSRLSARVASAPEGRAVDSASARVAKGPEGQTSAKDLVETGIFDADFYSAAANRTFRGPEEAASHFLSVGMAELLPPHPLVLVGRLPQAVRDTWREGDIDGVLAFLRQDRATLPALGPLFDPKLLPSAPAGSEEHPGGCLGSFLESASDDTLLPAPRRSVRWGDVRRAAGEYSSEFRRTAVLRRPRTTRTWNAGKEEEWRRAVSDVSLSVGSDGHPSVSVIMPAWNRESEVAGAIRSVQSQGLQAWELLVVDDGSDDQTASVVRSLAAGDARVRLVERAHAGLSAARNAGLAAATGEFVAFLDTDHRWEPDFLELMLGGLQHTGASAAYSAIELRTGDTSSYQAYRGGLQHLLVRNHIDLNVFVARRSLVEGAGGFDEELPRGVDHDLAIRVAEREEPVLFPFVGCRYDRPDADAPRVTTTESDNWQFAAIGKNLVDWDGLLAKGDAAVPGRISVVIPTYQDHLMTAAAVDSVLRMPGDLEVVVVDNGSTFVVGTVLAQLWAGDPRVRVLHLPKNLNFGIGSNLGVAAATGEYVFFLNNDTVAPEQGLDVLVGRLSDPDCLGVQPLLLYGDDSVQAAGTIFVADNHLPLHHLAGMPPEDAHGVGSMRFAVVTAAALLMRRADVLRLRGFDPRFVNGMEDVDLCLRAGAASQTGYFAVEPAVRFQHRESKTPARGKNLDDNRRLFMDRWWGRLPSPDLDKVAAANLRVTRIQTDGRVIPSLRPVLVRDRPGPGLRWGLRQAAPGGPSGDRWGDTAYVESLAGALRRAGQEVVTYRHGANRETAHVFDDVNVVLRGLDQVAPIPGVVNVLWVISHPELLTPLEVRGYDLVFAASASWSEQFSRRAGREILPLLQATDVDRFVPREPGDGFTRPAVFVGGNHSGRERTIVTDALAAGVDLRVIGGGWADVVPAPVLEADHVDNRDLSAVYRSASRVLADHWPEMAELGFIQNRLFDAVASGARVISDEVAGLREVFGSAVQTYDGPDELRHLCSPEGAQRFGTDEEILQQAKEVRAHHSFDARAQVLLEAVESVRSTQ
;
A
#
# COMPACT_ATOMS: atom_id res chain seq x y z
N MET A 1 -23.86 -74.58 45.07
CA MET A 1 -23.85 -74.27 46.52
C MET A 1 -23.66 -72.76 46.62
N GLY A 2 -24.63 -71.92 46.97
CA GLY A 2 -25.83 -72.07 47.76
C GLY A 2 -26.04 -70.77 48.54
N ALA A 3 -27.01 -69.96 48.08
CA ALA A 3 -27.90 -69.11 48.88
C ALA A 3 -27.26 -68.08 49.84
N GLY A 4 -27.49 -66.79 49.63
CA GLY A 4 -28.68 -66.10 50.16
C GLY A 4 -28.27 -64.80 50.89
N PRO A 5 -29.20 -63.96 51.33
CA PRO A 5 -29.44 -62.66 50.68
C PRO A 5 -29.31 -61.44 51.63
N GLY A 6 -29.31 -60.23 51.06
CA GLY A 6 -29.89 -59.07 51.76
C GLY A 6 -29.20 -57.71 51.60
N VAL A 7 -30.08 -56.72 51.43
CA VAL A 7 -29.97 -55.29 51.82
C VAL A 7 -29.57 -54.28 50.72
N THR A 8 -30.51 -53.36 50.56
CA THR A 8 -30.60 -52.22 49.65
C THR A 8 -29.63 -51.10 50.02
N GLY A 9 -29.03 -50.47 49.01
CA GLY A 9 -28.26 -49.24 49.18
C GLY A 9 -27.84 -48.65 47.84
N LYS A 10 -28.56 -47.62 47.38
CA LYS A 10 -28.19 -46.79 46.22
C LYS A 10 -26.73 -46.32 46.37
N ARG A 11 -25.83 -46.75 45.48
CA ARG A 11 -24.54 -46.10 45.22
C ARG A 11 -24.44 -45.70 43.76
N LYS A 12 -24.25 -44.39 43.54
CA LYS A 12 -23.85 -43.79 42.26
C LYS A 12 -22.55 -44.43 41.77
N ALA A 13 -22.50 -44.83 40.50
CA ALA A 13 -21.25 -45.13 39.82
C ALA A 13 -20.50 -43.82 39.48
N PRO A 14 -19.16 -43.78 39.56
CA PRO A 14 -18.37 -42.56 39.42
C PRO A 14 -18.22 -42.14 37.95
N ALA A 15 -18.32 -40.83 37.70
CA ALA A 15 -17.99 -40.22 36.42
C ALA A 15 -16.50 -40.42 36.09
N GLY A 16 -16.19 -41.04 34.96
CA GLY A 16 -14.83 -41.20 34.46
C GLY A 16 -14.16 -39.85 34.23
N ARG A 17 -12.95 -39.66 34.78
CA ARG A 17 -12.13 -38.47 34.52
C ARG A 17 -11.68 -38.45 33.05
N PRO A 18 -11.75 -37.31 32.34
CA PRO A 18 -11.20 -37.20 31.00
C PRO A 18 -9.67 -37.29 31.04
N ALA A 19 -9.08 -38.04 30.09
CA ALA A 19 -7.63 -38.18 29.93
C ALA A 19 -6.96 -36.79 29.78
N SER A 20 -5.79 -36.62 30.41
CA SER A 20 -5.10 -35.33 30.46
C SER A 20 -4.65 -34.86 29.06
N ARG A 21 -4.56 -33.54 28.87
CA ARG A 21 -4.18 -32.88 27.60
C ARG A 21 -2.84 -33.39 27.04
N ARG A 22 -1.93 -33.87 27.91
CA ARG A 22 -0.63 -34.45 27.52
C ARG A 22 -0.76 -35.80 26.81
N VAL A 23 -1.62 -36.72 27.29
CA VAL A 23 -1.81 -38.04 26.66
C VAL A 23 -2.36 -37.91 25.24
N TRP A 24 -3.25 -36.94 25.02
CA TRP A 24 -3.80 -36.65 23.69
C TRP A 24 -2.78 -36.07 22.71
N LEU A 25 -1.94 -35.14 23.17
CA LEU A 25 -0.87 -34.58 22.33
C LEU A 25 0.14 -35.66 21.92
N SER A 26 0.46 -36.60 22.82
CA SER A 26 1.34 -37.73 22.51
C SER A 26 0.74 -38.69 21.48
N LEU A 27 -0.56 -39.01 21.57
CA LEU A 27 -1.24 -39.86 20.59
C LEU A 27 -1.35 -39.19 19.22
N LEU A 28 -1.56 -37.87 19.19
CA LEU A 28 -1.68 -37.10 17.95
C LEU A 28 -0.32 -36.94 17.26
N ALA A 29 0.75 -36.71 18.03
CA ALA A 29 2.11 -36.73 17.53
C ALA A 29 2.49 -38.11 16.96
N ALA A 30 2.15 -39.21 17.66
CA ALA A 30 2.39 -40.57 17.16
C ALA A 30 1.63 -40.86 15.85
N GLY A 31 0.39 -40.37 15.72
CA GLY A 31 -0.39 -40.50 14.49
C GLY A 31 0.20 -39.71 13.30
N LEU A 32 0.74 -38.51 13.55
CA LEU A 32 1.41 -37.70 12.52
C LEU A 32 2.71 -38.34 12.04
N VAL A 33 3.49 -38.92 12.94
CA VAL A 33 4.70 -39.66 12.59
C VAL A 33 4.36 -40.89 11.74
N LEU A 34 3.32 -41.64 12.11
CA LEU A 34 2.88 -42.80 11.34
C LEU A 34 2.36 -42.42 9.95
N LEU A 35 1.66 -41.29 9.82
CA LEU A 35 1.21 -40.75 8.54
C LEU A 35 2.39 -40.37 7.63
N ALA A 36 3.40 -39.69 8.18
CA ALA A 36 4.60 -39.34 7.42
C ALA A 36 5.33 -40.59 6.91
N ILE A 37 5.45 -41.64 7.74
CA ILE A 37 6.06 -42.92 7.36
C ILE A 37 5.28 -43.57 6.19
N LEU A 38 3.94 -43.59 6.25
CA LEU A 38 3.12 -44.16 5.18
C LEU A 38 3.24 -43.39 3.86
N LEU A 39 3.32 -42.05 3.91
CA LEU A 39 3.49 -41.22 2.71
C LEU A 39 4.87 -41.39 2.08
N VAL A 40 5.93 -41.47 2.89
CA VAL A 40 7.28 -41.77 2.39
C VAL A 40 7.34 -43.17 1.79
N ALA A 41 6.75 -44.18 2.45
CA ALA A 41 6.68 -45.54 1.93
C ALA A 41 5.91 -45.61 0.59
N ALA A 42 4.80 -44.88 0.46
CA ALA A 42 4.07 -44.77 -0.80
C ALA A 42 4.90 -44.12 -1.91
N GLY A 43 5.64 -43.05 -1.61
CA GLY A 43 6.56 -42.40 -2.56
C GLY A 43 7.65 -43.35 -3.06
N VAL A 44 8.28 -44.10 -2.16
CA VAL A 44 9.29 -45.12 -2.52
C VAL A 44 8.68 -46.21 -3.41
N LEU A 45 7.47 -46.67 -3.10
CA LEU A 45 6.77 -47.69 -3.91
C LEU A 45 6.37 -47.18 -5.29
N LEU A 46 6.02 -45.90 -5.44
CA LEU A 46 5.72 -45.26 -6.72
C LEU A 46 6.97 -45.14 -7.60
N VAL A 47 8.10 -44.73 -7.01
CA VAL A 47 9.40 -44.68 -7.71
C VAL A 47 9.84 -46.07 -8.18
N GLN A 48 9.49 -47.12 -7.44
CA GLN A 48 9.74 -48.52 -7.81
C GLN A 48 8.70 -49.12 -8.77
N GLY A 49 7.75 -48.32 -9.30
CA GLY A 49 6.73 -48.77 -10.25
C GLY A 49 5.64 -49.68 -9.66
N ARG A 50 5.54 -49.80 -8.32
CA ARG A 50 4.57 -50.65 -7.61
C ARG A 50 3.28 -49.90 -7.30
N VAL A 51 2.60 -49.43 -8.35
CA VAL A 51 1.42 -48.53 -8.26
C VAL A 51 0.27 -49.13 -7.42
N ALA A 52 -0.04 -50.41 -7.59
CA ALA A 52 -1.13 -51.06 -6.84
C ALA A 52 -0.86 -51.14 -5.34
N VAL A 53 0.40 -51.35 -4.93
CA VAL A 53 0.79 -51.42 -3.51
C VAL A 53 0.86 -50.02 -2.90
N ALA A 54 1.35 -49.04 -3.66
CA ALA A 54 1.32 -47.64 -3.25
C ALA A 54 -0.11 -47.14 -3.01
N ALA A 55 -1.08 -47.54 -3.84
CA ALA A 55 -2.49 -47.20 -3.66
C ALA A 55 -3.06 -47.74 -2.34
N VAL A 56 -2.68 -48.96 -1.94
CA VAL A 56 -3.09 -49.54 -0.64
C VAL A 56 -2.48 -48.78 0.53
N VAL A 57 -1.20 -48.40 0.45
CA VAL A 57 -0.51 -47.61 1.49
C VAL A 57 -1.10 -46.20 1.61
N LEU A 58 -1.43 -45.57 0.48
CA LEU A 58 -2.13 -44.28 0.45
C LEU A 58 -3.55 -44.40 1.03
N GLY A 59 -4.26 -45.49 0.76
CA GLY A 59 -5.56 -45.78 1.38
C GLY A 59 -5.47 -45.91 2.90
N ALA A 60 -4.41 -46.55 3.42
CA ALA A 60 -4.17 -46.64 4.87
C ALA A 60 -3.84 -45.26 5.48
N ALA A 61 -3.04 -44.43 4.80
CA ALA A 61 -2.75 -43.06 5.20
C ALA A 61 -4.03 -42.21 5.25
N GLN A 62 -4.90 -42.35 4.25
CA GLN A 62 -6.19 -41.67 4.18
C GLN A 62 -7.14 -42.13 5.30
N LEU A 63 -7.16 -43.42 5.63
CA LEU A 63 -7.93 -43.95 6.76
C LEU A 63 -7.44 -43.37 8.10
N LEU A 64 -6.12 -43.23 8.27
CA LEU A 64 -5.51 -42.62 9.46
C LEU A 64 -5.92 -41.14 9.61
N LEU A 65 -5.94 -40.40 8.50
CA LEU A 65 -6.42 -39.02 8.44
C LEU A 65 -7.91 -38.91 8.77
N LEU A 66 -8.74 -39.82 8.25
CA LEU A 66 -10.17 -39.87 8.55
C LEU A 66 -10.44 -40.19 10.03
N LEU A 67 -9.68 -41.12 10.62
CA LEU A 67 -9.77 -41.45 12.04
C LEU A 67 -9.32 -40.28 12.93
N ALA A 68 -8.23 -39.59 12.58
CA ALA A 68 -7.77 -38.39 13.27
C ALA A 68 -8.81 -37.25 13.16
N GLY A 69 -9.39 -37.07 11.97
CA GLY A 69 -10.47 -36.12 11.70
C GLY A 69 -11.73 -36.42 12.50
N ALA A 70 -12.18 -37.68 12.57
CA ALA A 70 -13.37 -38.09 13.33
C ALA A 70 -13.20 -37.86 14.85
N VAL A 71 -12.00 -38.08 15.39
CA VAL A 71 -11.67 -37.79 16.78
C VAL A 71 -11.63 -36.28 17.04
N TYR A 72 -11.07 -35.49 16.11
CA TYR A 72 -11.05 -34.04 16.18
C TYR A 72 -12.46 -33.42 16.11
N VAL A 73 -13.31 -33.94 15.22
CA VAL A 73 -14.73 -33.55 15.07
C VAL A 73 -15.56 -33.92 16.31
N ARG A 74 -15.33 -35.09 16.94
CA ARG A 74 -15.98 -35.43 18.22
C ARG A 74 -15.60 -34.49 19.37
N ARG A 75 -14.39 -33.93 19.35
CA ARG A 75 -13.95 -32.95 20.36
C ARG A 75 -14.46 -31.54 20.07
N LEU A 76 -14.53 -31.15 18.80
CA LEU A 76 -15.26 -29.95 18.37
C LEU A 76 -16.72 -30.08 18.81
N ALA A 77 -17.41 -31.19 18.49
CA ALA A 77 -18.77 -31.49 18.92
C ALA A 77 -18.99 -31.33 20.45
N GLY A 78 -18.05 -31.82 21.26
CA GLY A 78 -18.05 -31.71 22.73
C GLY A 78 -17.68 -30.33 23.29
N LEU A 79 -16.92 -29.51 22.56
CA LEU A 79 -16.67 -28.08 22.85
C LEU A 79 -17.80 -27.18 22.31
N THR A 80 -18.63 -27.71 21.42
CA THR A 80 -19.67 -26.95 20.69
C THR A 80 -21.09 -27.11 21.20
N SER A 81 -21.32 -27.77 22.35
CA SER A 81 -22.62 -27.70 23.04
C SER A 81 -22.93 -26.29 23.61
N ARG A 82 -22.06 -25.30 23.38
CA ARG A 82 -22.33 -23.87 23.56
C ARG A 82 -22.19 -23.00 22.29
N GLY A 83 -22.03 -23.54 21.08
CA GLY A 83 -21.67 -22.67 19.95
C GLY A 83 -21.97 -23.09 18.51
N PHE A 84 -22.65 -24.21 18.22
CA PHE A 84 -22.62 -24.75 16.84
C PHE A 84 -23.95 -25.25 16.28
N SER A 85 -25.05 -24.61 16.66
CA SER A 85 -26.30 -24.64 15.89
C SER A 85 -26.47 -23.43 14.96
N ARG A 86 -25.40 -22.65 14.70
CA ARG A 86 -25.48 -21.42 13.87
C ARG A 86 -24.44 -21.25 12.76
N LEU A 87 -23.47 -22.17 12.58
CA LEU A 87 -22.36 -21.94 11.64
C LEU A 87 -22.37 -22.76 10.34
N SER A 88 -23.18 -23.81 10.18
CA SER A 88 -23.15 -24.67 8.99
C SER A 88 -24.13 -24.28 7.87
N ALA A 89 -24.60 -23.03 7.84
CA ALA A 89 -25.40 -22.48 6.73
C ALA A 89 -24.78 -21.21 6.08
N ARG A 90 -23.49 -20.92 6.31
CA ARG A 90 -22.87 -19.64 5.88
C ARG A 90 -21.54 -19.72 5.12
N VAL A 91 -21.14 -20.89 4.62
CA VAL A 91 -19.86 -21.04 3.87
C VAL A 91 -20.04 -21.46 2.39
N ALA A 92 -21.28 -21.55 1.91
CA ALA A 92 -21.59 -21.68 0.48
C ALA A 92 -22.55 -20.56 0.04
N SER A 93 -22.03 -19.33 -0.01
CA SER A 93 -22.57 -18.17 -0.76
C SER A 93 -21.86 -16.91 -0.27
N ALA A 94 -20.93 -16.39 -1.06
CA ALA A 94 -20.68 -14.95 -1.06
C ALA A 94 -21.81 -14.29 -1.84
N PRO A 95 -22.54 -13.29 -1.30
CA PRO A 95 -23.43 -12.50 -2.12
C PRO A 95 -22.97 -11.05 -2.20
N GLU A 96 -22.74 -10.63 -3.42
CA GLU A 96 -23.33 -9.47 -4.08
C GLU A 96 -24.34 -8.65 -3.25
N GLY A 97 -24.24 -7.33 -3.40
CA GLY A 97 -25.09 -6.33 -2.74
C GLY A 97 -26.57 -6.70 -2.77
N ARG A 98 -27.12 -6.96 -1.58
CA ARG A 98 -28.57 -6.95 -1.36
C ARG A 98 -29.04 -5.51 -1.23
N ALA A 99 -30.05 -5.16 -2.02
CA ALA A 99 -30.99 -4.11 -1.67
C ALA A 99 -31.49 -4.38 -0.24
N VAL A 100 -31.60 -3.31 0.55
CA VAL A 100 -32.09 -3.31 1.92
C VAL A 100 -33.54 -3.77 1.90
N ASP A 101 -33.75 -5.07 2.03
CA ASP A 101 -34.94 -5.61 2.66
C ASP A 101 -34.54 -6.01 4.08
N SER A 102 -35.30 -5.45 5.02
CA SER A 102 -35.09 -5.45 6.45
C SER A 102 -34.90 -6.85 7.03
N ALA A 103 -33.65 -7.34 7.01
CA ALA A 103 -33.23 -8.42 7.87
C ALA A 103 -32.96 -7.83 9.25
N SER A 104 -33.95 -7.98 10.13
CA SER A 104 -33.89 -7.67 11.55
C SER A 104 -32.61 -8.21 12.16
N ALA A 105 -31.64 -7.30 12.34
CA ALA A 105 -30.57 -7.48 13.29
C ALA A 105 -31.22 -7.84 14.63
N ARG A 106 -30.66 -8.81 15.36
CA ARG A 106 -30.90 -8.89 16.79
C ARG A 106 -30.22 -7.68 17.42
N VAL A 107 -30.92 -6.55 17.34
CA VAL A 107 -30.74 -5.38 18.18
C VAL A 107 -30.89 -5.88 19.61
N ALA A 108 -29.82 -5.82 20.39
CA ALA A 108 -30.00 -5.75 21.83
C ALA A 108 -30.89 -4.53 22.06
N LYS A 109 -32.08 -4.73 22.66
CA LYS A 109 -32.91 -3.62 23.13
C LYS A 109 -32.06 -2.82 24.13
N GLY A 110 -31.37 -1.79 23.66
CA GLY A 110 -30.89 -0.69 24.49
C GLY A 110 -32.09 0.13 24.97
N PRO A 111 -31.99 0.79 26.14
CA PRO A 111 -33.11 1.43 26.79
C PRO A 111 -33.55 2.68 26.01
N GLU A 112 -34.87 2.87 25.88
CA GLU A 112 -35.56 4.14 25.56
C GLU A 112 -34.80 5.16 24.65
N GLY A 113 -34.72 4.87 23.35
CA GLY A 113 -33.89 5.56 22.35
C GLY A 113 -34.28 6.99 21.92
N GLN A 114 -34.86 7.82 22.78
CA GLN A 114 -35.00 9.27 22.55
C GLN A 114 -34.09 10.11 23.46
N THR A 115 -33.89 9.70 24.72
CA THR A 115 -33.10 10.46 25.69
C THR A 115 -31.62 10.50 25.29
N SER A 116 -31.02 9.34 24.97
CA SER A 116 -29.58 9.24 24.64
C SER A 116 -29.17 9.85 23.29
N ALA A 117 -30.08 9.90 22.31
CA ALA A 117 -29.84 10.57 21.03
C ALA A 117 -29.84 12.10 21.19
N LYS A 118 -30.75 12.61 22.02
CA LYS A 118 -30.80 14.02 22.40
C LYS A 118 -29.54 14.40 23.19
N ASP A 119 -29.13 13.57 24.16
CA ASP A 119 -27.90 13.81 24.94
C ASP A 119 -26.66 13.90 24.04
N LEU A 120 -26.55 13.04 23.01
CA LEU A 120 -25.46 13.11 22.04
C LEU A 120 -25.46 14.43 21.24
N VAL A 121 -26.63 14.91 20.81
CA VAL A 121 -26.75 16.20 20.10
C VAL A 121 -26.37 17.36 21.02
N GLU A 122 -26.84 17.35 22.26
CA GLU A 122 -26.54 18.38 23.28
C GLU A 122 -25.05 18.44 23.65
N THR A 123 -24.26 17.40 23.34
CA THR A 123 -22.79 17.47 23.52
C THR A 123 -22.09 18.46 22.60
N GLY A 124 -22.71 18.87 21.49
CA GLY A 124 -22.10 19.72 20.46
C GLY A 124 -21.06 19.02 19.59
N ILE A 125 -20.77 17.73 19.81
CA ILE A 125 -19.80 16.97 19.00
C ILE A 125 -20.46 16.43 17.71
N PHE A 126 -21.78 16.22 17.71
CA PHE A 126 -22.46 15.55 16.60
C PHE A 126 -22.83 16.52 15.47
N ASP A 127 -22.24 16.34 14.29
CA ASP A 127 -22.58 17.09 13.08
C ASP A 127 -23.56 16.29 12.23
N ALA A 128 -24.84 16.64 12.31
CA ALA A 128 -25.91 15.92 11.63
C ALA A 128 -25.81 16.03 10.10
N ASP A 129 -25.34 17.15 9.55
CA ASP A 129 -25.26 17.36 8.10
C ASP A 129 -24.11 16.58 7.48
N PHE A 130 -22.97 16.56 8.17
CA PHE A 130 -21.82 15.72 7.83
C PHE A 130 -22.16 14.23 7.98
N TYR A 131 -22.77 13.83 9.11
CA TYR A 131 -23.14 12.44 9.33
C TYR A 131 -24.19 11.95 8.31
N SER A 132 -25.10 12.81 7.88
CA SER A 132 -26.06 12.51 6.81
C SER A 132 -25.35 12.13 5.49
N ALA A 133 -24.24 12.81 5.16
CA ALA A 133 -23.42 12.44 4.01
C ALA A 133 -22.70 11.11 4.23
N ALA A 134 -22.12 10.89 5.42
CA ALA A 134 -21.44 9.64 5.77
C ALA A 134 -22.36 8.42 5.66
N ALA A 135 -23.59 8.54 6.17
CA ALA A 135 -24.62 7.52 6.12
C ALA A 135 -25.35 7.44 4.77
N ASN A 136 -25.04 8.36 3.84
CA ASN A 136 -25.71 8.51 2.55
C ASN A 136 -27.25 8.51 2.69
N ARG A 137 -27.77 9.25 3.68
CA ARG A 137 -29.18 9.26 4.07
C ARG A 137 -29.60 10.65 4.56
N THR A 138 -30.83 11.04 4.24
CA THR A 138 -31.47 12.23 4.81
C THR A 138 -32.24 11.85 6.08
N PHE A 139 -32.11 12.68 7.12
CA PHE A 139 -32.83 12.55 8.39
C PHE A 139 -33.74 13.78 8.60
N ARG A 140 -34.79 13.64 9.41
CA ARG A 140 -35.73 14.76 9.70
C ARG A 140 -35.12 15.83 10.60
N GLY A 141 -34.07 15.48 11.34
CA GLY A 141 -33.35 16.38 12.22
C GLY A 141 -32.19 15.68 12.93
N PRO A 142 -31.43 16.44 13.74
CA PRO A 142 -30.21 15.95 14.40
C PRO A 142 -30.44 14.73 15.30
N GLU A 143 -31.55 14.66 16.04
CA GLU A 143 -31.85 13.55 16.94
C GLU A 143 -32.07 12.21 16.19
N GLU A 144 -32.73 12.24 15.03
CA GLU A 144 -32.92 11.02 14.21
C GLU A 144 -31.58 10.55 13.63
N ALA A 145 -30.74 11.48 13.19
CA ALA A 145 -29.40 11.19 12.71
C ALA A 145 -28.51 10.60 13.84
N ALA A 146 -28.56 11.19 15.05
CA ALA A 146 -27.86 10.70 16.22
C ALA A 146 -28.34 9.30 16.65
N SER A 147 -29.65 9.05 16.64
CA SER A 147 -30.22 7.72 16.89
C SER A 147 -29.74 6.69 15.86
N HIS A 148 -29.64 7.07 14.58
CA HIS A 148 -29.06 6.22 13.54
C HIS A 148 -27.56 5.96 13.75
N PHE A 149 -26.80 6.96 14.17
CA PHE A 149 -25.39 6.79 14.54
C PHE A 149 -25.21 5.78 15.66
N LEU A 150 -25.99 5.91 16.73
CA LEU A 150 -25.93 5.02 17.89
C LEU A 150 -26.40 3.59 17.59
N SER A 151 -27.21 3.37 16.55
CA SER A 151 -27.71 2.03 16.19
C SER A 151 -26.94 1.37 15.04
N VAL A 152 -26.47 2.16 14.07
CA VAL A 152 -25.84 1.67 12.82
C VAL A 152 -24.45 2.27 12.62
N GLY A 153 -24.33 3.60 12.71
CA GLY A 153 -23.11 4.32 12.34
C GLY A 153 -21.86 3.86 13.08
N MET A 154 -21.97 3.60 14.37
CA MET A 154 -20.87 3.08 15.18
C MET A 154 -20.41 1.66 14.76
N ALA A 155 -21.32 0.78 14.34
CA ALA A 155 -20.97 -0.55 13.81
C ALA A 155 -20.27 -0.45 12.44
N GLU A 156 -20.67 0.52 11.63
CA GLU A 156 -20.10 0.79 10.31
C GLU A 156 -18.87 1.72 10.36
N LEU A 157 -18.45 2.13 11.56
CA LEU A 157 -17.34 3.06 11.80
C LEU A 157 -17.52 4.42 11.10
N LEU A 158 -18.77 4.85 10.91
CA LEU A 158 -19.09 6.16 10.34
C LEU A 158 -18.75 7.29 11.32
N PRO A 159 -18.12 8.37 10.88
CA PRO A 159 -17.69 9.46 11.75
C PRO A 159 -18.89 10.35 12.12
N PRO A 160 -19.12 10.67 13.41
CA PRO A 160 -20.18 11.58 13.83
C PRO A 160 -19.82 13.06 13.58
N HIS A 161 -18.55 13.35 13.33
CA HIS A 161 -18.00 14.69 13.15
C HIS A 161 -16.75 14.63 12.26
N PRO A 162 -16.44 15.68 11.47
CA PRO A 162 -15.20 15.80 10.70
C PRO A 162 -13.91 15.46 11.45
N LEU A 163 -13.84 15.79 12.74
CA LEU A 163 -12.65 15.61 13.58
C LEU A 163 -12.58 14.25 14.33
N VAL A 164 -13.61 13.40 14.19
CA VAL A 164 -13.75 12.16 14.98
C VAL A 164 -13.80 10.94 14.07
N LEU A 165 -12.82 10.06 14.21
CA LEU A 165 -12.80 8.76 13.55
C LEU A 165 -13.15 7.65 14.55
N VAL A 166 -14.32 7.03 14.39
CA VAL A 166 -14.76 5.93 15.29
C VAL A 166 -13.76 4.77 15.31
N GLY A 167 -13.10 4.48 14.18
CA GLY A 167 -12.05 3.47 14.09
C GLY A 167 -10.83 3.73 14.99
N ARG A 168 -10.60 4.98 15.42
CA ARG A 168 -9.50 5.38 16.32
C ARG A 168 -9.84 5.23 17.80
N LEU A 169 -11.12 5.15 18.16
CA LEU A 169 -11.53 4.99 19.55
C LEU A 169 -10.98 3.67 20.13
N PRO A 170 -10.61 3.62 21.42
CA PRO A 170 -10.17 2.38 22.06
C PRO A 170 -11.21 1.27 21.91
N GLN A 171 -10.72 0.03 21.79
CA GLN A 171 -11.60 -1.13 21.62
C GLN A 171 -12.63 -1.25 22.75
N ALA A 172 -12.23 -0.96 23.99
CA ALA A 172 -13.12 -0.94 25.15
C ALA A 172 -14.32 0.02 24.96
N VAL A 173 -14.09 1.22 24.42
CA VAL A 173 -15.16 2.20 24.18
C VAL A 173 -16.15 1.71 23.13
N ARG A 174 -15.65 1.07 22.07
CA ARG A 174 -16.53 0.45 21.05
C ARG A 174 -17.31 -0.74 21.62
N ASP A 175 -16.75 -1.47 22.57
CA ASP A 175 -17.45 -2.57 23.23
C ASP A 175 -18.49 -2.05 24.24
N THR A 176 -18.21 -0.99 25.00
CA THR A 176 -19.19 -0.25 25.83
C THR A 176 -20.39 0.21 24.99
N TRP A 177 -20.13 0.78 23.80
CA TRP A 177 -21.21 1.12 22.86
C TRP A 177 -22.02 -0.11 22.42
N ARG A 178 -21.36 -1.23 22.08
CA ARG A 178 -22.05 -2.47 21.66
C ARG A 178 -22.92 -3.07 22.77
N GLU A 179 -22.56 -2.83 24.02
CA GLU A 179 -23.32 -3.22 25.21
C GLU A 179 -24.54 -2.31 25.46
N GLY A 180 -24.66 -1.20 24.71
CA GLY A 180 -25.78 -0.26 24.77
C GLY A 180 -25.59 0.85 25.80
N ASP A 181 -24.38 1.02 26.35
CA ASP A 181 -24.06 2.04 27.35
C ASP A 181 -23.51 3.31 26.68
N ILE A 182 -24.42 4.23 26.34
CA ILE A 182 -24.08 5.49 25.69
C ILE A 182 -23.43 6.46 26.68
N ASP A 183 -23.87 6.46 27.94
CA ASP A 183 -23.29 7.28 28.99
C ASP A 183 -21.82 6.93 29.22
N GLY A 184 -21.45 5.65 29.14
CA GLY A 184 -20.07 5.20 29.17
C GLY A 184 -19.22 5.72 28.00
N VAL A 185 -19.79 5.84 26.80
CA VAL A 185 -19.12 6.45 25.63
C VAL A 185 -18.92 7.96 25.82
N LEU A 186 -19.94 8.66 26.32
CA LEU A 186 -19.85 10.09 26.61
C LEU A 186 -18.89 10.38 27.76
N ALA A 187 -18.90 9.54 28.81
CA ALA A 187 -17.96 9.62 29.92
C ALA A 187 -16.51 9.45 29.47
N PHE A 188 -16.26 8.57 28.49
CA PHE A 188 -14.93 8.46 27.88
C PHE A 188 -14.47 9.78 27.25
N LEU A 189 -15.33 10.46 26.46
CA LEU A 189 -14.97 11.73 25.81
C LEU A 189 -14.79 12.91 26.79
N ARG A 190 -15.30 12.77 28.03
CA ARG A 190 -15.13 13.72 29.14
C ARG A 190 -13.89 13.46 29.99
N GLN A 191 -13.14 12.39 29.73
CA GLN A 191 -11.90 12.12 30.45
C GLN A 191 -10.89 13.25 30.28
N ASP A 192 -9.95 13.34 31.22
CA ASP A 192 -8.86 14.30 31.18
C ASP A 192 -8.13 14.22 29.83
N ARG A 193 -7.88 15.39 29.22
CA ARG A 193 -7.27 15.51 27.89
C ARG A 193 -5.90 14.84 27.77
N ALA A 194 -5.14 14.72 28.87
CA ALA A 194 -3.85 14.03 28.91
C ALA A 194 -4.01 12.51 28.73
N THR A 195 -5.16 11.97 29.12
CA THR A 195 -5.49 10.54 29.03
C THR A 195 -6.19 10.15 27.73
N LEU A 196 -6.84 11.10 27.06
CA LEU A 196 -7.54 10.88 25.81
C LEU A 196 -6.57 10.59 24.64
N PRO A 197 -6.88 9.62 23.75
CA PRO A 197 -6.14 9.45 22.50
C PRO A 197 -6.55 10.53 21.48
N ALA A 198 -5.74 10.68 20.42
CA ALA A 198 -6.15 11.45 19.26
C ALA A 198 -7.46 10.90 18.67
N LEU A 199 -8.46 11.77 18.52
CA LEU A 199 -9.79 11.41 18.00
C LEU A 199 -9.77 11.26 16.47
N GLY A 200 -8.81 11.90 15.81
CA GLY A 200 -8.56 11.83 14.38
C GLY A 200 -7.18 12.40 14.04
N PRO A 201 -6.79 12.40 12.76
CA PRO A 201 -5.49 12.95 12.33
C PRO A 201 -5.37 14.47 12.53
N LEU A 202 -6.51 15.16 12.70
CA LEU A 202 -6.59 16.61 12.82
C LEU A 202 -7.01 17.10 14.23
N PHE A 203 -7.17 16.19 15.19
CA PHE A 203 -7.54 16.57 16.55
C PHE A 203 -6.96 15.60 17.58
N ASP A 204 -5.93 16.06 18.29
CA ASP A 204 -5.34 15.43 19.45
C ASP A 204 -5.57 16.32 20.68
N PRO A 205 -6.44 15.92 21.62
CA PRO A 205 -6.73 16.68 22.84
C PRO A 205 -5.48 17.09 23.65
N LYS A 206 -4.39 16.31 23.55
CA LYS A 206 -3.13 16.57 24.28
C LYS A 206 -2.40 17.81 23.78
N LEU A 207 -2.66 18.23 22.55
CA LEU A 207 -1.98 19.37 21.91
C LEU A 207 -2.73 20.69 22.10
N LEU A 208 -3.83 20.71 22.86
CA LEU A 208 -4.54 21.94 23.18
C LEU A 208 -3.68 22.84 24.09
N PRO A 209 -3.40 24.10 23.72
CA PRO A 209 -2.49 24.98 24.46
C PRO A 209 -2.97 25.27 25.90
N SER A 210 -4.28 25.32 26.12
CA SER A 210 -4.91 25.38 27.45
C SER A 210 -6.32 24.82 27.35
N ALA A 211 -6.77 24.04 28.35
CA ALA A 211 -8.16 23.62 28.42
C ALA A 211 -9.03 24.88 28.64
N PRO A 212 -10.05 25.15 27.81
CA PRO A 212 -11.05 26.16 28.14
C PRO A 212 -11.59 25.96 29.57
N ALA A 213 -11.82 27.05 30.31
CA ALA A 213 -12.40 26.93 31.65
C ALA A 213 -13.73 26.14 31.59
N GLY A 214 -13.87 25.11 32.42
CA GLY A 214 -15.07 24.25 32.41
C GLY A 214 -15.05 23.10 31.39
N SER A 215 -13.93 22.82 30.71
CA SER A 215 -13.81 21.69 29.75
C SER A 215 -14.21 20.33 30.34
N GLU A 216 -13.92 20.10 31.62
CA GLU A 216 -14.27 18.87 32.36
C GLU A 216 -15.77 18.81 32.70
N GLU A 217 -16.43 19.97 32.75
CA GLU A 217 -17.85 20.13 33.05
C GLU A 217 -18.71 20.20 31.77
N HIS A 218 -18.10 20.47 30.60
CA HIS A 218 -18.82 20.56 29.34
C HIS A 218 -19.40 19.18 28.93
N PRO A 219 -20.68 19.08 28.50
CA PRO A 219 -21.31 17.80 28.16
C PRO A 219 -20.59 16.99 27.06
N GLY A 220 -19.91 17.67 26.13
CA GLY A 220 -19.05 17.07 25.11
C GLY A 220 -17.55 17.02 25.45
N GLY A 221 -17.18 17.23 26.70
CA GLY A 221 -15.79 17.26 27.14
C GLY A 221 -14.93 18.27 26.37
N CYS A 222 -13.65 17.94 26.19
CA CYS A 222 -12.67 18.83 25.55
C CYS A 222 -13.02 19.17 24.09
N LEU A 223 -13.55 18.23 23.31
CA LEU A 223 -13.91 18.47 21.91
C LEU A 223 -15.12 19.39 21.80
N GLY A 224 -16.18 19.13 22.57
CA GLY A 224 -17.36 20.00 22.58
C GLY A 224 -17.00 21.43 22.99
N SER A 225 -16.22 21.59 24.07
CA SER A 225 -15.77 22.90 24.53
C SER A 225 -14.86 23.62 23.52
N PHE A 226 -13.99 22.87 22.82
CA PHE A 226 -13.21 23.40 21.71
C PHE A 226 -14.13 23.92 20.59
N LEU A 227 -15.10 23.11 20.15
CA LEU A 227 -15.98 23.47 19.04
C LEU A 227 -16.87 24.69 19.36
N GLU A 228 -17.30 24.84 20.61
CA GLU A 228 -18.10 25.98 21.06
C GLU A 228 -17.31 27.32 21.03
N SER A 229 -16.00 27.25 21.28
CA SER A 229 -15.12 28.43 21.33
C SER A 229 -14.30 28.66 20.04
N ALA A 230 -14.26 27.69 19.13
CA ALA A 230 -13.46 27.76 17.91
C ALA A 230 -14.08 28.72 16.87
N SER A 231 -13.23 29.58 16.32
CA SER A 231 -13.52 30.42 15.16
C SER A 231 -12.91 29.82 13.88
N ASP A 232 -13.20 30.41 12.72
CA ASP A 232 -12.61 29.97 11.46
C ASP A 232 -11.08 30.09 11.44
N ASP A 233 -10.52 31.02 12.21
CA ASP A 233 -9.07 31.25 12.34
C ASP A 233 -8.40 30.37 13.40
N THR A 234 -9.18 29.61 14.18
CA THR A 234 -8.64 28.74 15.22
C THR A 234 -7.82 27.61 14.59
N LEU A 235 -6.56 27.48 15.02
CA LEU A 235 -5.69 26.39 14.59
C LEU A 235 -6.07 25.10 15.33
N LEU A 236 -6.17 24.01 14.57
CA LEU A 236 -6.49 22.69 15.13
C LEU A 236 -5.29 22.11 15.90
N PRO A 237 -5.55 21.44 17.04
CA PRO A 237 -4.52 20.76 17.82
C PRO A 237 -4.13 19.44 17.15
N ALA A 238 -3.35 19.50 16.07
CA ALA A 238 -3.01 18.33 15.25
C ALA A 238 -1.50 18.04 15.27
N PRO A 239 -1.08 16.76 15.42
CA PRO A 239 0.32 16.40 15.65
C PRO A 239 1.24 16.60 14.44
N ARG A 240 0.68 16.58 13.22
CA ARG A 240 1.48 16.63 11.98
C ARG A 240 1.55 18.02 11.35
N ARG A 241 0.58 18.89 11.63
CA ARG A 241 0.46 20.19 10.98
C ARG A 241 -0.55 21.10 11.65
N SER A 242 -0.34 22.39 11.47
CA SER A 242 -1.30 23.41 11.88
C SER A 242 -2.25 23.72 10.72
N VAL A 243 -3.55 23.45 10.90
CA VAL A 243 -4.60 23.72 9.91
C VAL A 243 -5.69 24.54 10.59
N ARG A 244 -6.26 25.53 9.90
CA ARG A 244 -7.37 26.33 10.42
C ARG A 244 -8.67 25.53 10.41
N TRP A 245 -9.46 25.68 11.46
CA TRP A 245 -10.75 25.02 11.59
C TRP A 245 -11.72 25.43 10.47
N GLY A 246 -11.73 26.70 10.07
CA GLY A 246 -12.59 27.19 8.99
C GLY A 246 -12.33 26.48 7.65
N ASP A 247 -11.06 26.22 7.33
CA ASP A 247 -10.66 25.51 6.10
C ASP A 247 -11.05 24.03 6.16
N VAL A 248 -10.85 23.37 7.31
CA VAL A 248 -11.26 21.98 7.51
C VAL A 248 -12.78 21.82 7.41
N ARG A 249 -13.55 22.71 8.05
CA ARG A 249 -15.02 22.68 8.00
C ARG A 249 -15.52 22.88 6.57
N ARG A 250 -14.93 23.82 5.82
CA ARG A 250 -15.27 24.06 4.41
C ARG A 250 -14.96 22.83 3.55
N ALA A 251 -13.75 22.29 3.65
CA ALA A 251 -13.33 21.10 2.90
C ALA A 251 -14.20 19.87 3.21
N ALA A 252 -14.57 19.68 4.49
CA ALA A 252 -15.48 18.62 4.92
C ALA A 252 -16.87 18.76 4.29
N GLY A 253 -17.41 19.98 4.26
CA GLY A 253 -18.71 20.29 3.69
C GLY A 253 -18.76 20.14 2.16
N GLU A 254 -17.72 20.61 1.48
CA GLU A 254 -17.53 20.44 0.02
C GLU A 254 -17.45 18.96 -0.35
N TYR A 255 -16.57 18.20 0.33
CA TYR A 255 -16.45 16.76 0.10
C TYR A 255 -17.75 16.01 0.44
N SER A 256 -18.44 16.35 1.54
CA SER A 256 -19.72 15.72 1.91
C SER A 256 -20.80 15.93 0.85
N SER A 257 -20.83 17.14 0.27
CA SER A 257 -21.76 17.49 -0.81
C SER A 257 -21.42 16.74 -2.09
N GLU A 258 -20.14 16.64 -2.43
CA GLU A 258 -19.67 15.90 -3.61
C GLU A 258 -19.87 14.39 -3.45
N PHE A 259 -19.62 13.84 -2.27
CA PHE A 259 -19.85 12.44 -1.97
C PHE A 259 -21.33 12.07 -2.11
N ARG A 260 -22.25 12.90 -1.60
CA ARG A 260 -23.70 12.68 -1.79
C ARG A 260 -24.09 12.75 -3.26
N ARG A 261 -23.56 13.74 -3.99
CA ARG A 261 -23.81 13.90 -5.44
C ARG A 261 -23.37 12.66 -6.22
N THR A 262 -22.22 12.10 -5.88
CA THR A 262 -21.61 10.97 -6.59
C THR A 262 -22.02 9.59 -6.07
N ALA A 263 -22.62 9.50 -4.87
CA ALA A 263 -23.04 8.23 -4.29
C ALA A 263 -24.05 7.46 -5.18
N VAL A 264 -24.87 8.19 -5.96
CA VAL A 264 -25.81 7.59 -6.92
C VAL A 264 -25.07 6.78 -8.00
N LEU A 265 -23.88 7.23 -8.42
CA LEU A 265 -23.04 6.58 -9.44
C LEU A 265 -22.54 5.19 -9.00
N ARG A 266 -22.59 4.89 -7.70
CA ARG A 266 -22.16 3.61 -7.11
C ARG A 266 -23.27 2.56 -7.02
N ARG A 267 -24.52 2.91 -7.34
CA ARG A 267 -25.67 2.00 -7.18
C ARG A 267 -25.56 0.76 -8.07
N PRO A 268 -26.03 -0.42 -7.61
CA PRO A 268 -26.11 -1.60 -8.45
C PRO A 268 -26.95 -1.35 -9.72
N ARG A 269 -26.47 -1.84 -10.87
CA ARG A 269 -27.17 -1.72 -12.16
C ARG A 269 -28.27 -2.76 -12.37
N THR A 270 -28.32 -3.79 -11.53
CA THR A 270 -29.29 -4.89 -11.59
C THR A 270 -30.16 -4.94 -10.35
N THR A 271 -31.43 -5.30 -10.52
CA THR A 271 -32.40 -5.56 -9.45
C THR A 271 -33.01 -6.95 -9.57
N ARG A 272 -33.48 -7.54 -8.47
CA ARG A 272 -34.20 -8.83 -8.48
C ARG A 272 -35.71 -8.68 -8.67
N THR A 273 -36.21 -7.46 -8.54
CA THR A 273 -37.63 -7.14 -8.63
C THR A 273 -37.89 -6.19 -9.78
N TRP A 274 -39.02 -6.38 -10.45
CA TRP A 274 -39.48 -5.54 -11.53
C TRP A 274 -40.79 -4.84 -11.14
N ASN A 275 -40.95 -3.58 -11.53
CA ASN A 275 -42.16 -2.81 -11.21
C ASN A 275 -43.16 -2.90 -12.37
N ALA A 276 -43.97 -3.96 -12.35
CA ALA A 276 -45.01 -4.18 -13.36
C ALA A 276 -46.05 -3.04 -13.43
N GLY A 277 -46.32 -2.36 -12.31
CA GLY A 277 -47.24 -1.21 -12.28
C GLY A 277 -46.73 -0.03 -13.11
N LYS A 278 -45.44 0.31 -12.96
CA LYS A 278 -44.79 1.36 -13.77
C LYS A 278 -44.69 0.99 -15.25
N GLU A 279 -44.47 -0.28 -15.55
CA GLU A 279 -44.49 -0.76 -16.92
C GLU A 279 -45.88 -0.60 -17.55
N GLU A 280 -46.94 -1.01 -16.84
CA GLU A 280 -48.32 -0.86 -17.31
C GLU A 280 -48.74 0.61 -17.47
N GLU A 281 -48.29 1.48 -16.56
CA GLU A 281 -48.44 2.93 -16.69
C GLU A 281 -47.74 3.47 -17.95
N TRP A 282 -46.52 3.01 -18.22
CA TRP A 282 -45.77 3.42 -19.40
C TRP A 282 -46.43 2.94 -20.68
N ARG A 283 -46.86 1.67 -20.74
CA ARG A 283 -47.59 1.09 -21.87
C ARG A 283 -48.83 1.91 -22.22
N ARG A 284 -49.62 2.31 -21.21
CA ARG A 284 -50.77 3.20 -21.38
C ARG A 284 -50.38 4.62 -21.84
N ALA A 285 -49.23 5.14 -21.40
CA ALA A 285 -48.78 6.47 -21.81
C ALA A 285 -48.36 6.52 -23.29
N VAL A 286 -47.86 5.41 -23.85
CA VAL A 286 -47.39 5.35 -25.24
C VAL A 286 -48.38 4.69 -26.20
N SER A 287 -49.43 4.02 -25.71
CA SER A 287 -50.41 3.30 -26.56
C SER A 287 -51.20 4.20 -27.52
N ASP A 288 -51.40 5.47 -27.15
CA ASP A 288 -52.16 6.44 -27.95
C ASP A 288 -51.26 7.27 -28.88
N VAL A 289 -49.95 7.02 -28.88
CA VAL A 289 -48.99 7.75 -29.72
C VAL A 289 -49.06 7.18 -31.13
N SER A 290 -49.59 7.98 -32.07
CA SER A 290 -49.57 7.62 -33.48
C SER A 290 -48.13 7.66 -33.99
N LEU A 291 -47.54 6.47 -34.15
CA LEU A 291 -46.22 6.30 -34.74
C LEU A 291 -46.22 6.87 -36.15
N SER A 292 -45.29 7.78 -36.44
CA SER A 292 -45.03 8.22 -37.81
C SER A 292 -44.52 7.01 -38.61
N VAL A 293 -45.44 6.40 -39.37
CA VAL A 293 -45.14 5.36 -40.34
C VAL A 293 -44.21 5.98 -41.37
N GLY A 294 -43.04 5.38 -41.63
CA GLY A 294 -42.02 5.94 -42.51
C GLY A 294 -42.61 6.52 -43.80
N SER A 295 -42.35 7.80 -44.07
CA SER A 295 -42.79 8.44 -45.31
C SER A 295 -42.05 7.82 -46.51
N ASP A 296 -42.78 7.57 -47.60
CA ASP A 296 -42.24 7.14 -48.90
C ASP A 296 -41.53 5.78 -48.94
N GLY A 297 -41.98 4.80 -48.13
CA GLY A 297 -41.52 3.40 -48.25
C GLY A 297 -40.20 3.07 -47.54
N HIS A 298 -39.68 3.98 -46.72
CA HIS A 298 -38.53 3.74 -45.85
C HIS A 298 -38.96 3.11 -44.50
N PRO A 299 -38.15 2.21 -43.90
CA PRO A 299 -38.43 1.68 -42.57
C PRO A 299 -38.31 2.79 -41.51
N SER A 300 -39.09 2.73 -40.43
CA SER A 300 -38.94 3.65 -39.29
C SER A 300 -37.68 3.31 -38.48
N VAL A 301 -37.31 2.02 -38.42
CA VAL A 301 -36.13 1.54 -37.68
C VAL A 301 -35.35 0.48 -38.48
N SER A 302 -34.03 0.61 -38.54
CA SER A 302 -33.14 -0.44 -39.03
C SER A 302 -32.54 -1.20 -37.84
N VAL A 303 -32.83 -2.50 -37.77
CA VAL A 303 -32.25 -3.40 -36.78
C VAL A 303 -30.95 -3.96 -37.34
N ILE A 304 -29.84 -3.80 -36.61
CA ILE A 304 -28.52 -4.27 -37.01
C ILE A 304 -28.16 -5.49 -36.15
N MET A 305 -27.90 -6.61 -36.82
CA MET A 305 -27.59 -7.89 -36.17
C MET A 305 -26.26 -8.44 -36.69
N PRO A 306 -25.15 -8.28 -35.96
CA PRO A 306 -23.88 -8.90 -36.35
C PRO A 306 -23.94 -10.42 -36.13
N ALA A 307 -23.43 -11.19 -37.07
CA ALA A 307 -23.36 -12.64 -36.99
C ALA A 307 -21.98 -13.15 -37.45
N TRP A 308 -21.41 -14.07 -36.66
CA TRP A 308 -20.22 -14.83 -37.03
C TRP A 308 -20.31 -16.21 -36.37
N ASN A 309 -20.48 -17.25 -37.18
CA ASN A 309 -20.63 -18.65 -36.76
C ASN A 309 -21.75 -18.86 -35.72
N ARG A 310 -22.97 -18.51 -36.11
CA ARG A 310 -24.19 -18.49 -35.28
C ARG A 310 -25.34 -19.32 -35.87
N GLU A 311 -25.05 -20.39 -36.61
CA GLU A 311 -26.07 -21.24 -37.28
C GLU A 311 -27.23 -21.64 -36.35
N SER A 312 -26.95 -22.02 -35.09
CA SER A 312 -27.97 -22.47 -34.12
C SER A 312 -28.80 -21.33 -33.51
N GLU A 313 -28.25 -20.12 -33.42
CA GLU A 313 -28.83 -19.03 -32.62
C GLU A 313 -29.58 -18.01 -33.49
N VAL A 314 -29.04 -17.69 -34.67
CA VAL A 314 -29.46 -16.56 -35.51
C VAL A 314 -30.94 -16.62 -35.89
N ALA A 315 -31.47 -17.82 -36.15
CA ALA A 315 -32.85 -17.99 -36.58
C ALA A 315 -33.86 -17.57 -35.52
N GLY A 316 -33.55 -17.76 -34.24
CA GLY A 316 -34.46 -17.35 -33.17
C GLY A 316 -34.46 -15.83 -32.96
N ALA A 317 -33.31 -15.18 -33.11
CA ALA A 317 -33.21 -13.73 -33.01
C ALA A 317 -33.98 -13.05 -34.17
N ILE A 318 -33.79 -13.53 -35.41
CA ILE A 318 -34.56 -13.05 -36.57
C ILE A 318 -36.07 -13.21 -36.32
N ARG A 319 -36.51 -14.37 -35.84
CA ARG A 319 -37.93 -14.61 -35.54
C ARG A 319 -38.48 -13.64 -34.49
N SER A 320 -37.67 -13.22 -33.51
CA SER A 320 -38.10 -12.23 -32.49
C SER A 320 -38.29 -10.82 -33.08
N VAL A 321 -37.55 -10.48 -34.13
CA VAL A 321 -37.76 -9.24 -34.90
C VAL A 321 -38.99 -9.38 -35.80
N GLN A 322 -39.17 -10.54 -36.44
CA GLN A 322 -40.35 -10.81 -37.27
C GLN A 322 -41.67 -10.78 -36.48
N SER A 323 -41.63 -11.12 -35.19
CA SER A 323 -42.80 -11.08 -34.31
C SER A 323 -43.13 -9.70 -33.74
N GLN A 324 -42.40 -8.64 -34.13
CA GLN A 324 -42.67 -7.29 -33.64
C GLN A 324 -44.04 -6.78 -34.13
N GLY A 325 -44.79 -6.12 -33.24
CA GLY A 325 -46.09 -5.52 -33.57
C GLY A 325 -45.98 -4.42 -34.62
N LEU A 326 -44.95 -3.58 -34.51
CA LEU A 326 -44.57 -2.62 -35.53
C LEU A 326 -44.13 -3.35 -36.81
N GLN A 327 -44.64 -2.95 -37.98
CA GLN A 327 -44.24 -3.55 -39.27
C GLN A 327 -43.19 -2.75 -40.03
N ALA A 328 -43.03 -1.46 -39.72
CA ALA A 328 -42.13 -0.51 -40.40
C ALA A 328 -40.69 -0.64 -39.91
N TRP A 329 -40.09 -1.82 -40.05
CA TRP A 329 -38.69 -2.09 -39.75
C TRP A 329 -37.99 -2.79 -40.92
N GLU A 330 -36.67 -2.66 -40.98
CA GLU A 330 -35.80 -3.57 -41.73
C GLU A 330 -34.82 -4.24 -40.77
N LEU A 331 -34.40 -5.47 -41.08
CA LEU A 331 -33.39 -6.20 -40.34
C LEU A 331 -32.17 -6.43 -41.25
N LEU A 332 -31.04 -5.87 -40.86
CA LEU A 332 -29.75 -6.03 -41.51
C LEU A 332 -28.94 -7.04 -40.70
N VAL A 333 -28.93 -8.29 -41.16
CA VAL A 333 -28.06 -9.32 -40.60
C VAL A 333 -26.70 -9.20 -41.29
N VAL A 334 -25.68 -8.78 -40.55
CA VAL A 334 -24.33 -8.56 -41.07
C VAL A 334 -23.49 -9.79 -40.76
N ASP A 335 -23.26 -10.62 -41.78
CA ASP A 335 -22.42 -11.80 -41.66
C ASP A 335 -20.94 -11.42 -41.80
N ASP A 336 -20.21 -11.51 -40.69
CA ASP A 336 -18.80 -11.16 -40.56
C ASP A 336 -17.89 -12.31 -41.01
N GLY A 337 -18.19 -12.89 -42.17
CA GLY A 337 -17.42 -13.97 -42.78
C GLY A 337 -17.55 -15.30 -42.05
N SER A 338 -18.79 -15.77 -41.83
CA SER A 338 -19.03 -17.09 -41.22
C SER A 338 -18.56 -18.23 -42.13
N ASP A 339 -18.08 -19.32 -41.52
CA ASP A 339 -17.70 -20.56 -42.21
C ASP A 339 -18.67 -21.73 -41.96
N ASP A 340 -19.70 -21.51 -41.13
CA ASP A 340 -20.83 -22.43 -40.90
C ASP A 340 -22.05 -22.09 -41.79
N GLN A 341 -23.24 -22.65 -41.50
CA GLN A 341 -24.45 -22.37 -42.29
C GLN A 341 -25.17 -21.07 -41.91
N THR A 342 -24.56 -20.16 -41.13
CA THR A 342 -25.19 -18.90 -40.71
C THR A 342 -25.78 -18.13 -41.90
N ALA A 343 -24.97 -17.84 -42.92
CA ALA A 343 -25.42 -17.12 -44.11
C ALA A 343 -26.56 -17.86 -44.83
N SER A 344 -26.47 -19.18 -44.96
CA SER A 344 -27.53 -20.01 -45.58
C SER A 344 -28.85 -19.93 -44.82
N VAL A 345 -28.81 -19.99 -43.49
CA VAL A 345 -30.00 -19.86 -42.63
C VAL A 345 -30.63 -18.49 -42.80
N VAL A 346 -29.83 -17.42 -42.83
CA VAL A 346 -30.32 -16.05 -43.01
C VAL A 346 -30.93 -15.87 -44.40
N ARG A 347 -30.29 -16.36 -45.49
CA ARG A 347 -30.85 -16.30 -46.85
C ARG A 347 -32.20 -16.98 -46.95
N SER A 348 -32.36 -18.14 -46.29
CA SER A 348 -33.63 -18.87 -46.25
C SER A 348 -34.74 -18.04 -45.57
N LEU A 349 -34.43 -17.39 -44.45
CA LEU A 349 -35.40 -16.53 -43.74
C LEU A 349 -35.70 -15.23 -44.51
N ALA A 350 -34.70 -14.63 -45.15
CA ALA A 350 -34.84 -13.44 -46.00
C ALA A 350 -35.69 -13.69 -47.24
N ALA A 351 -35.65 -14.91 -47.81
CA ALA A 351 -36.53 -15.28 -48.91
C ALA A 351 -38.02 -15.29 -48.52
N GLY A 352 -38.33 -15.47 -47.23
CA GLY A 352 -39.69 -15.45 -46.69
C GLY A 352 -40.19 -14.09 -46.21
N ASP A 353 -39.30 -13.10 -46.03
CA ASP A 353 -39.65 -11.75 -45.55
C ASP A 353 -38.65 -10.73 -46.11
N ALA A 354 -39.11 -9.91 -47.07
CA ALA A 354 -38.28 -8.94 -47.78
C ALA A 354 -37.68 -7.84 -46.88
N ARG A 355 -38.16 -7.71 -45.64
CA ARG A 355 -37.59 -6.78 -44.65
C ARG A 355 -36.29 -7.30 -44.04
N VAL A 356 -35.99 -8.59 -44.17
CA VAL A 356 -34.74 -9.19 -43.69
C VAL A 356 -33.73 -9.21 -44.84
N ARG A 357 -32.56 -8.59 -44.62
CA ARG A 357 -31.49 -8.47 -45.60
C ARG A 357 -30.18 -8.99 -45.00
N LEU A 358 -29.48 -9.80 -45.79
CA LEU A 358 -28.15 -10.29 -45.46
C LEU A 358 -27.10 -9.33 -46.05
N VAL A 359 -26.13 -8.92 -45.24
CA VAL A 359 -24.96 -8.15 -45.64
C VAL A 359 -23.71 -9.00 -45.37
N GLU A 360 -23.16 -9.61 -46.41
CA GLU A 360 -21.97 -10.46 -46.30
C GLU A 360 -20.70 -9.61 -46.40
N ARG A 361 -19.74 -9.86 -45.52
CA ARG A 361 -18.42 -9.21 -45.55
C ARG A 361 -17.31 -10.20 -45.18
N ALA A 362 -16.06 -9.82 -45.46
CA ALA A 362 -14.91 -10.53 -44.94
C ALA A 362 -14.78 -10.28 -43.42
N HIS A 363 -14.36 -11.30 -42.68
CA HIS A 363 -14.20 -11.22 -41.22
C HIS A 363 -13.28 -10.07 -40.81
N ALA A 364 -13.79 -9.10 -40.05
CA ALA A 364 -13.00 -8.01 -39.47
C ALA A 364 -13.43 -7.60 -38.06
N GLY A 365 -14.29 -8.37 -37.41
CA GLY A 365 -14.68 -8.19 -36.02
C GLY A 365 -16.02 -7.48 -35.82
N LEU A 366 -16.49 -7.54 -34.57
CA LEU A 366 -17.84 -7.12 -34.16
C LEU A 366 -18.16 -5.65 -34.49
N SER A 367 -17.25 -4.73 -34.18
CA SER A 367 -17.45 -3.30 -34.45
C SER A 367 -17.56 -3.02 -35.95
N ALA A 368 -16.70 -3.64 -36.77
CA ALA A 368 -16.73 -3.48 -38.22
C ALA A 368 -18.03 -4.01 -38.83
N ALA A 369 -18.55 -5.14 -38.32
CA ALA A 369 -19.86 -5.67 -38.71
C ALA A 369 -20.99 -4.69 -38.33
N ARG A 370 -20.99 -4.13 -37.12
CA ARG A 370 -21.99 -3.14 -36.69
C ARG A 370 -21.91 -1.85 -37.51
N ASN A 371 -20.71 -1.37 -37.83
CA ASN A 371 -20.52 -0.19 -38.69
C ASN A 371 -20.98 -0.44 -40.13
N ALA A 372 -20.72 -1.63 -40.69
CA ALA A 372 -21.25 -2.01 -42.01
C ALA A 372 -22.79 -2.05 -42.01
N GLY A 373 -23.40 -2.55 -40.94
CA GLY A 373 -24.85 -2.50 -40.75
C GLY A 373 -25.37 -1.07 -40.62
N LEU A 374 -24.68 -0.21 -39.86
CA LEU A 374 -25.04 1.20 -39.71
C LEU A 374 -24.97 1.96 -41.04
N ALA A 375 -23.95 1.69 -41.85
CA ALA A 375 -23.80 2.30 -43.18
C ALA A 375 -24.88 1.83 -44.17
N ALA A 376 -25.41 0.61 -44.01
CA ALA A 376 -26.48 0.07 -44.85
C ALA A 376 -27.89 0.41 -44.34
N ALA A 377 -28.01 0.95 -43.13
CA ALA A 377 -29.28 1.30 -42.50
C ALA A 377 -29.96 2.48 -43.21
N THR A 378 -31.24 2.31 -43.55
CA THR A 378 -32.07 3.33 -44.20
C THR A 378 -33.11 3.94 -43.28
N GLY A 379 -33.30 3.39 -42.09
CA GLY A 379 -34.25 3.85 -41.10
C GLY A 379 -33.87 5.19 -40.46
N GLU A 380 -34.87 5.91 -39.96
CA GLU A 380 -34.67 7.10 -39.15
C GLU A 380 -33.99 6.75 -37.81
N PHE A 381 -34.39 5.62 -37.22
CA PHE A 381 -33.81 5.06 -36.01
C PHE A 381 -32.99 3.80 -36.32
N VAL A 382 -32.02 3.50 -35.45
CA VAL A 382 -31.28 2.25 -35.44
C VAL A 382 -31.47 1.54 -34.10
N ALA A 383 -31.55 0.22 -34.17
CA ALA A 383 -31.57 -0.68 -33.02
C ALA A 383 -30.57 -1.80 -33.25
N PHE A 384 -30.10 -2.43 -32.18
CA PHE A 384 -29.08 -3.48 -32.26
C PHE A 384 -29.57 -4.74 -31.56
N LEU A 385 -29.33 -5.90 -32.17
CA LEU A 385 -29.71 -7.19 -31.59
C LEU A 385 -28.63 -8.23 -31.89
N ASP A 386 -28.07 -8.81 -30.84
CA ASP A 386 -27.14 -9.93 -30.94
C ASP A 386 -27.92 -11.25 -31.18
N THR A 387 -27.29 -12.23 -31.84
CA THR A 387 -27.96 -13.47 -32.29
C THR A 387 -28.48 -14.37 -31.17
N ASP A 388 -27.95 -14.22 -29.95
CA ASP A 388 -28.34 -14.98 -28.75
C ASP A 388 -29.38 -14.25 -27.87
N HIS A 389 -29.89 -13.11 -28.34
CA HIS A 389 -30.92 -12.33 -27.65
C HIS A 389 -32.29 -12.50 -28.34
N ARG A 390 -33.36 -12.21 -27.59
CA ARG A 390 -34.75 -12.24 -28.07
C ARG A 390 -35.50 -11.04 -27.50
N TRP A 391 -36.14 -10.27 -28.38
CA TRP A 391 -37.02 -9.17 -27.98
C TRP A 391 -38.43 -9.65 -27.63
N GLU A 392 -39.08 -8.91 -26.74
CA GLU A 392 -40.52 -9.03 -26.54
C GLU A 392 -41.27 -8.51 -27.79
N PRO A 393 -42.45 -9.06 -28.13
CA PRO A 393 -43.16 -8.73 -29.38
C PRO A 393 -43.55 -7.26 -29.56
N ASP A 394 -43.53 -6.46 -28.49
CA ASP A 394 -43.92 -5.05 -28.48
C ASP A 394 -42.74 -4.09 -28.29
N PHE A 395 -41.50 -4.60 -28.28
CA PHE A 395 -40.31 -3.79 -28.01
C PHE A 395 -40.16 -2.57 -28.93
N LEU A 396 -40.15 -2.77 -30.26
CA LEU A 396 -39.95 -1.66 -31.21
C LEU A 396 -41.09 -0.63 -31.15
N GLU A 397 -42.33 -1.10 -30.95
CA GLU A 397 -43.50 -0.23 -30.83
C GLU A 397 -43.40 0.66 -29.58
N LEU A 398 -43.06 0.08 -28.43
CA LEU A 398 -42.89 0.81 -27.17
C LEU A 398 -41.68 1.75 -27.19
N MET A 399 -40.58 1.36 -27.86
CA MET A 399 -39.40 2.20 -28.00
C MET A 399 -39.70 3.42 -28.89
N LEU A 400 -40.22 3.23 -30.10
CA LEU A 400 -40.50 4.37 -30.99
C LEU A 400 -41.63 5.24 -30.44
N GLY A 401 -42.66 4.64 -29.82
CA GLY A 401 -43.75 5.37 -29.19
C GLY A 401 -43.24 6.23 -28.04
N GLY A 402 -42.33 5.68 -27.23
CA GLY A 402 -41.62 6.41 -26.18
C GLY A 402 -40.74 7.55 -26.69
N LEU A 403 -39.95 7.31 -27.75
CA LEU A 403 -39.08 8.34 -28.35
C LEU A 403 -39.93 9.50 -28.89
N GLN A 404 -41.04 9.21 -29.57
CA GLN A 404 -41.96 10.22 -30.06
C GLN A 404 -42.72 10.94 -28.92
N HIS A 405 -43.17 10.20 -27.90
CA HIS A 405 -43.86 10.76 -26.73
C HIS A 405 -42.98 11.73 -25.94
N THR A 406 -41.71 11.37 -25.75
CA THR A 406 -40.75 12.13 -24.94
C THR A 406 -39.98 13.17 -25.75
N GLY A 407 -39.93 13.03 -27.07
CA GLY A 407 -39.08 13.83 -27.95
C GLY A 407 -37.59 13.47 -27.88
N ALA A 408 -37.21 12.39 -27.18
CA ALA A 408 -35.83 11.96 -27.08
C ALA A 408 -35.32 11.36 -28.41
N SER A 409 -34.03 11.52 -28.69
CA SER A 409 -33.35 10.94 -29.84
C SER A 409 -32.67 9.61 -29.53
N ALA A 410 -32.53 9.24 -28.26
CA ALA A 410 -31.98 7.96 -27.83
C ALA A 410 -32.68 7.46 -26.57
N ALA A 411 -32.93 6.16 -26.51
CA ALA A 411 -33.55 5.52 -25.36
C ALA A 411 -33.07 4.07 -25.21
N TYR A 412 -33.28 3.53 -24.02
CA TYR A 412 -33.09 2.12 -23.75
C TYR A 412 -34.18 1.57 -22.82
N SER A 413 -34.49 0.28 -22.92
CA SER A 413 -35.43 -0.40 -22.02
C SER A 413 -34.71 -1.26 -20.98
N ALA A 414 -35.47 -1.99 -20.17
CA ALA A 414 -34.90 -3.02 -19.32
C ALA A 414 -34.65 -4.32 -20.08
N ILE A 415 -33.66 -5.09 -19.61
CA ILE A 415 -33.41 -6.48 -20.01
C ILE A 415 -33.61 -7.41 -18.81
N GLU A 416 -34.34 -8.51 -19.03
CA GLU A 416 -34.48 -9.60 -18.05
C GLU A 416 -33.36 -10.63 -18.28
N LEU A 417 -32.52 -10.80 -17.26
CA LEU A 417 -31.43 -11.76 -17.22
C LEU A 417 -31.89 -13.00 -16.45
N ARG A 418 -32.02 -14.13 -17.15
CA ARG A 418 -32.48 -15.41 -16.61
C ARG A 418 -31.30 -16.37 -16.41
N THR A 419 -31.27 -17.03 -15.26
CA THR A 419 -30.27 -18.06 -14.93
C THR A 419 -30.97 -19.18 -14.15
N GLY A 420 -31.24 -20.29 -14.83
CA GLY A 420 -32.15 -21.32 -14.31
C GLY A 420 -33.52 -20.71 -13.98
N ASP A 421 -34.00 -20.96 -12.75
CA ASP A 421 -35.29 -20.43 -12.26
C ASP A 421 -35.20 -19.01 -11.66
N THR A 422 -34.05 -18.33 -11.78
CA THR A 422 -33.84 -17.00 -11.21
C THR A 422 -33.80 -15.92 -12.29
N SER A 423 -34.57 -14.84 -12.08
CA SER A 423 -34.54 -13.64 -12.92
C SER A 423 -33.93 -12.45 -12.17
N SER A 424 -33.21 -11.62 -12.90
CA SER A 424 -32.80 -10.27 -12.49
C SER A 424 -32.98 -9.31 -13.66
N TYR A 425 -33.08 -8.02 -13.39
CA TYR A 425 -33.39 -7.00 -14.40
C TYR A 425 -32.28 -5.96 -14.40
N GLN A 426 -31.74 -5.65 -15.58
CA GLN A 426 -30.86 -4.49 -15.76
C GLN A 426 -31.71 -3.33 -16.30
N ALA A 427 -31.94 -2.35 -15.44
CA ALA A 427 -32.83 -1.21 -15.70
C ALA A 427 -32.41 -0.02 -14.86
N TYR A 428 -31.27 0.55 -15.24
CA TYR A 428 -30.61 1.58 -14.47
C TYR A 428 -30.83 2.95 -15.10
N ARG A 429 -31.44 3.88 -14.37
CA ARG A 429 -31.60 5.26 -14.81
C ARG A 429 -30.31 6.02 -14.53
N GLY A 430 -29.62 6.45 -15.58
CA GLY A 430 -28.39 7.24 -15.46
C GLY A 430 -28.03 7.94 -16.77
N GLY A 431 -27.37 9.10 -16.65
CA GLY A 431 -26.83 9.88 -17.78
C GLY A 431 -25.32 9.71 -17.97
N LEU A 432 -24.67 10.68 -18.64
CA LEU A 432 -23.24 10.62 -19.01
C LEU A 432 -22.32 10.35 -17.81
N GLN A 433 -22.55 11.04 -16.68
CA GLN A 433 -21.75 10.89 -15.46
C GLN A 433 -21.75 9.45 -14.91
N HIS A 434 -22.80 8.67 -15.17
CA HIS A 434 -22.87 7.27 -14.76
C HIS A 434 -22.06 6.38 -15.70
N LEU A 435 -22.16 6.64 -17.00
CA LEU A 435 -21.38 5.94 -18.02
C LEU A 435 -19.88 6.16 -17.84
N LEU A 436 -19.44 7.35 -17.42
CA LEU A 436 -18.03 7.61 -17.10
C LEU A 436 -17.49 6.80 -15.89
N VAL A 437 -18.35 6.09 -15.15
CA VAL A 437 -17.97 5.21 -14.04
C VAL A 437 -18.19 3.73 -14.37
N ARG A 438 -19.27 3.40 -15.09
CA ARG A 438 -19.63 2.02 -15.42
C ARG A 438 -20.68 1.97 -16.53
N ASN A 439 -20.61 0.98 -17.41
CA ASN A 439 -21.69 0.75 -18.38
C ASN A 439 -22.99 0.28 -17.70
N HIS A 440 -24.08 0.98 -18.00
CA HIS A 440 -25.44 0.63 -17.60
C HIS A 440 -26.43 0.47 -18.76
N ILE A 441 -26.03 0.79 -19.99
CA ILE A 441 -26.85 0.66 -21.20
C ILE A 441 -26.41 -0.62 -21.91
N ASP A 442 -27.35 -1.56 -22.09
CA ASP A 442 -27.12 -2.73 -22.92
C ASP A 442 -27.55 -2.42 -24.35
N LEU A 443 -26.68 -2.73 -25.31
CA LEU A 443 -26.91 -2.42 -26.71
C LEU A 443 -28.14 -3.16 -27.28
N ASN A 444 -28.48 -4.33 -26.74
CA ASN A 444 -29.62 -5.14 -27.16
C ASN A 444 -30.97 -4.54 -26.80
N VAL A 445 -31.02 -3.47 -26.01
CA VAL A 445 -32.26 -2.76 -25.68
C VAL A 445 -32.13 -1.26 -25.94
N PHE A 446 -31.14 -0.86 -26.76
CA PHE A 446 -30.84 0.52 -27.09
C PHE A 446 -31.38 0.87 -28.49
N VAL A 447 -32.11 1.98 -28.58
CA VAL A 447 -32.63 2.54 -29.84
C VAL A 447 -32.28 4.02 -29.90
N ALA A 448 -31.72 4.47 -31.02
CA ALA A 448 -31.35 5.86 -31.21
C ALA A 448 -31.60 6.32 -32.64
N ARG A 449 -31.76 7.63 -32.83
CA ARG A 449 -31.75 8.26 -34.16
C ARG A 449 -30.44 7.89 -34.86
N ARG A 450 -30.53 7.44 -36.10
CA ARG A 450 -29.35 7.04 -36.89
C ARG A 450 -28.32 8.17 -36.97
N SER A 451 -28.79 9.40 -37.24
CA SER A 451 -27.93 10.58 -37.33
C SER A 451 -27.20 10.91 -36.02
N LEU A 452 -27.75 10.53 -34.85
CA LEU A 452 -27.09 10.71 -33.57
C LEU A 452 -25.92 9.73 -33.40
N VAL A 453 -26.13 8.46 -33.79
CA VAL A 453 -25.09 7.41 -33.75
C VAL A 453 -23.99 7.69 -34.77
N GLU A 454 -24.36 8.11 -35.98
CA GLU A 454 -23.41 8.54 -37.02
C GLU A 454 -22.64 9.79 -36.58
N GLY A 455 -23.33 10.77 -35.98
CA GLY A 455 -22.70 11.96 -35.42
C GLY A 455 -21.71 11.63 -34.31
N ALA A 456 -22.01 10.62 -33.47
CA ALA A 456 -21.09 10.11 -32.46
C ALA A 456 -19.87 9.39 -33.06
N GLY A 457 -19.89 9.02 -34.34
CA GLY A 457 -18.80 8.37 -35.06
C GLY A 457 -18.91 6.84 -35.17
N GLY A 458 -20.08 6.24 -34.89
CA GLY A 458 -20.26 4.79 -34.97
C GLY A 458 -19.51 4.01 -33.90
N PHE A 459 -19.24 2.72 -34.13
CA PHE A 459 -18.48 1.87 -33.21
C PHE A 459 -16.97 2.01 -33.46
N ASP A 460 -16.19 2.06 -32.38
CA ASP A 460 -14.74 2.04 -32.47
C ASP A 460 -14.25 0.63 -32.82
N GLU A 461 -13.61 0.50 -33.99
CA GLU A 461 -13.10 -0.78 -34.51
C GLU A 461 -11.79 -1.22 -33.84
N GLU A 462 -11.12 -0.33 -33.09
CA GLU A 462 -9.91 -0.67 -32.32
C GLU A 462 -10.24 -1.30 -30.96
N LEU A 463 -11.51 -1.25 -30.52
CA LEU A 463 -11.99 -1.86 -29.28
C LEU A 463 -12.55 -3.28 -29.56
N PRO A 464 -11.87 -4.37 -29.15
CA PRO A 464 -12.43 -5.72 -29.25
C PRO A 464 -13.53 -5.98 -28.21
N ARG A 465 -13.56 -5.18 -27.12
CA ARG A 465 -14.53 -5.30 -26.04
C ARG A 465 -14.85 -3.92 -25.43
N GLY A 466 -16.06 -3.76 -24.86
CA GLY A 466 -16.53 -2.49 -24.29
C GLY A 466 -17.03 -1.49 -25.34
N VAL A 467 -17.28 -1.96 -26.56
CA VAL A 467 -17.71 -1.16 -27.72
C VAL A 467 -19.07 -0.48 -27.51
N ASP A 468 -19.96 -1.15 -26.78
CA ASP A 468 -21.27 -0.67 -26.36
C ASP A 468 -21.14 0.49 -25.37
N HIS A 469 -20.21 0.35 -24.42
CA HIS A 469 -19.94 1.36 -23.41
C HIS A 469 -19.34 2.63 -24.02
N ASP A 470 -18.33 2.49 -24.88
CA ASP A 470 -17.72 3.63 -25.58
C ASP A 470 -18.75 4.38 -26.45
N LEU A 471 -19.57 3.66 -27.23
CA LEU A 471 -20.63 4.29 -28.01
C LEU A 471 -21.65 5.00 -27.12
N ALA A 472 -22.10 4.35 -26.04
CA ALA A 472 -23.07 4.93 -25.12
C ALA A 472 -22.56 6.25 -24.51
N ILE A 473 -21.26 6.33 -24.16
CA ILE A 473 -20.64 7.56 -23.65
C ILE A 473 -20.71 8.65 -24.73
N ARG A 474 -20.20 8.39 -25.94
CA ARG A 474 -20.15 9.37 -27.03
C ARG A 474 -21.53 9.83 -27.51
N VAL A 475 -22.54 8.96 -27.44
CA VAL A 475 -23.94 9.34 -27.67
C VAL A 475 -24.43 10.25 -26.54
N ALA A 476 -24.19 9.88 -25.27
CA ALA A 476 -24.64 10.66 -24.11
C ALA A 476 -23.97 12.04 -23.99
N GLU A 477 -22.77 12.24 -24.56
CA GLU A 477 -22.13 13.56 -24.71
C GLU A 477 -22.91 14.50 -25.62
N ARG A 478 -23.67 13.96 -26.58
CA ARG A 478 -24.49 14.71 -27.52
C ARG A 478 -25.93 14.84 -27.03
N GLU A 479 -26.52 13.72 -26.64
CA GLU A 479 -27.88 13.67 -26.08
C GLU A 479 -28.01 12.45 -25.15
N GLU A 480 -28.45 12.68 -23.90
CA GLU A 480 -28.54 11.61 -22.90
C GLU A 480 -29.65 10.59 -23.24
N PRO A 481 -29.31 9.30 -23.37
CA PRO A 481 -30.33 8.27 -23.57
C PRO A 481 -31.29 8.14 -22.39
N VAL A 482 -32.57 7.94 -22.68
CA VAL A 482 -33.63 7.84 -21.66
C VAL A 482 -34.01 6.38 -21.37
N LEU A 483 -34.06 6.00 -20.09
CA LEU A 483 -34.62 4.69 -19.68
C LEU A 483 -36.15 4.69 -19.79
N PHE A 484 -36.69 3.81 -20.62
CA PHE A 484 -38.11 3.47 -20.67
C PHE A 484 -38.42 2.27 -19.78
N PRO A 485 -39.41 2.38 -18.88
CA PRO A 485 -39.61 1.43 -17.78
C PRO A 485 -40.43 0.19 -18.20
N PHE A 486 -40.01 -0.52 -19.25
CA PHE A 486 -40.59 -1.80 -19.67
C PHE A 486 -39.47 -2.84 -19.95
N VAL A 487 -39.79 -4.13 -19.91
CA VAL A 487 -38.85 -5.20 -20.27
C VAL A 487 -38.91 -5.41 -21.78
N GLY A 488 -37.84 -5.07 -22.49
CA GLY A 488 -37.77 -5.16 -23.94
C GLY A 488 -37.09 -6.42 -24.48
N CYS A 489 -36.22 -7.03 -23.66
CA CYS A 489 -35.44 -8.19 -24.05
C CYS A 489 -35.38 -9.20 -22.92
N ARG A 490 -35.40 -10.48 -23.27
CA ARG A 490 -35.10 -11.59 -22.36
C ARG A 490 -33.80 -12.26 -22.80
N TYR A 491 -32.93 -12.48 -21.84
CA TYR A 491 -31.64 -13.13 -22.04
C TYR A 491 -31.50 -14.34 -21.11
N ASP A 492 -31.58 -15.53 -21.69
CA ASP A 492 -31.30 -16.78 -20.99
C ASP A 492 -29.79 -17.01 -20.99
N ARG A 493 -29.13 -16.88 -19.83
CA ARG A 493 -27.68 -17.12 -19.73
C ARG A 493 -27.41 -18.62 -20.01
N PRO A 494 -26.72 -18.95 -21.12
CA PRO A 494 -26.35 -20.33 -21.42
C PRO A 494 -25.25 -20.85 -20.47
N ASP A 495 -24.97 -22.16 -20.51
CA ASP A 495 -23.85 -22.80 -19.80
C ASP A 495 -22.52 -22.04 -20.00
N ALA A 496 -21.69 -22.03 -18.95
CA ALA A 496 -20.50 -21.18 -18.82
C ALA A 496 -19.38 -21.43 -19.86
N ASP A 497 -19.46 -22.52 -20.62
CA ASP A 497 -18.37 -23.05 -21.44
C ASP A 497 -18.39 -22.61 -22.93
N ALA A 498 -19.37 -21.82 -23.37
CA ALA A 498 -19.41 -21.32 -24.75
C ALA A 498 -18.39 -20.18 -24.98
N PRO A 499 -17.58 -20.20 -26.07
CA PRO A 499 -16.64 -19.12 -26.36
C PRO A 499 -17.39 -17.83 -26.72
N ARG A 500 -17.12 -16.75 -25.99
CA ARG A 500 -17.71 -15.40 -26.19
C ARG A 500 -16.64 -14.35 -25.96
N VAL A 501 -16.80 -13.16 -26.56
CA VAL A 501 -15.91 -12.02 -26.28
C VAL A 501 -15.80 -11.74 -24.77
N THR A 502 -16.89 -11.90 -24.01
CA THR A 502 -16.91 -11.75 -22.54
C THR A 502 -16.05 -12.79 -21.80
N THR A 503 -15.76 -13.94 -22.40
CA THR A 503 -14.91 -15.01 -21.82
C THR A 503 -13.53 -15.10 -22.46
N THR A 504 -13.35 -14.62 -23.69
CA THR A 504 -12.08 -14.65 -24.43
C THR A 504 -11.26 -13.38 -24.26
N GLU A 505 -11.89 -12.22 -24.08
CA GLU A 505 -11.22 -10.93 -23.89
C GLU A 505 -11.27 -10.49 -22.42
N SER A 506 -10.22 -9.79 -21.96
CA SER A 506 -10.16 -9.29 -20.58
C SER A 506 -11.24 -8.25 -20.28
N ASP A 507 -11.79 -8.28 -19.06
CA ASP A 507 -12.70 -7.25 -18.52
C ASP A 507 -12.02 -5.88 -18.46
N ASN A 508 -10.69 -5.80 -18.52
CA ASN A 508 -9.94 -4.54 -18.42
C ASN A 508 -10.20 -3.58 -19.58
N TRP A 509 -10.72 -4.05 -20.73
CA TRP A 509 -11.14 -3.20 -21.84
C TRP A 509 -12.21 -2.16 -21.45
N GLN A 510 -12.98 -2.41 -20.38
CA GLN A 510 -13.89 -1.39 -19.84
C GLN A 510 -13.15 -0.10 -19.44
N PHE A 511 -11.90 -0.21 -18.96
CA PHE A 511 -11.09 0.93 -18.58
C PHE A 511 -10.52 1.66 -19.79
N ALA A 512 -10.35 0.98 -20.93
CA ALA A 512 -10.03 1.65 -22.20
C ALA A 512 -11.19 2.55 -22.65
N ALA A 513 -12.42 2.02 -22.65
CA ALA A 513 -13.62 2.78 -22.98
C ALA A 513 -13.81 3.98 -22.04
N ILE A 514 -13.65 3.79 -20.73
CA ILE A 514 -13.75 4.90 -19.76
C ILE A 514 -12.60 5.90 -19.97
N GLY A 515 -11.35 5.44 -19.95
CA GLY A 515 -10.16 6.30 -19.98
C GLY A 515 -10.06 7.15 -21.25
N LYS A 516 -10.47 6.59 -22.40
CA LYS A 516 -10.56 7.32 -23.68
C LYS A 516 -11.49 8.53 -23.61
N ASN A 517 -12.61 8.42 -22.90
CA ASN A 517 -13.64 9.47 -22.84
C ASN A 517 -13.54 10.33 -21.56
N LEU A 518 -12.76 9.92 -20.56
CA LEU A 518 -12.62 10.66 -19.30
C LEU A 518 -11.53 11.75 -19.35
N VAL A 519 -10.55 11.61 -20.25
CA VAL A 519 -9.45 12.57 -20.42
C VAL A 519 -9.47 13.11 -21.84
N ASP A 520 -9.71 14.41 -21.97
CA ASP A 520 -9.62 15.15 -23.24
C ASP A 520 -8.15 15.38 -23.63
N TRP A 521 -7.51 14.33 -24.13
CA TRP A 521 -6.10 14.38 -24.54
C TRP A 521 -5.85 15.39 -25.66
N ASP A 522 -6.76 15.47 -26.63
CA ASP A 522 -6.59 16.34 -27.80
C ASP A 522 -6.77 17.82 -27.42
N GLY A 523 -7.72 18.14 -26.54
CA GLY A 523 -7.85 19.47 -25.97
C GLY A 523 -6.68 19.87 -25.07
N LEU A 524 -6.10 18.93 -24.30
CA LEU A 524 -4.89 19.17 -23.52
C LEU A 524 -3.65 19.43 -24.38
N LEU A 525 -3.49 18.68 -25.49
CA LEU A 525 -2.42 18.89 -26.46
C LEU A 525 -2.60 20.19 -27.24
N ALA A 526 -3.82 20.54 -27.63
CA ALA A 526 -4.13 21.77 -28.36
C ALA A 526 -3.87 23.04 -27.53
N LYS A 527 -3.99 22.97 -26.21
CA LYS A 527 -3.66 24.05 -25.26
C LYS A 527 -2.14 24.28 -25.07
N GLY A 528 -1.29 23.82 -25.98
CA GLY A 528 0.18 23.79 -25.88
C GLY A 528 0.83 24.94 -25.09
N ASP A 529 1.83 24.62 -24.28
CA ASP A 529 2.61 25.54 -23.42
C ASP A 529 1.86 26.33 -22.34
N ALA A 530 0.60 26.02 -22.03
CA ALA A 530 -0.07 26.56 -20.83
C ALA A 530 0.52 26.06 -19.48
N ALA A 531 1.61 25.28 -19.52
CA ALA A 531 2.30 24.81 -18.32
C ALA A 531 3.11 25.96 -17.69
N VAL A 532 3.20 25.96 -16.36
CA VAL A 532 4.06 26.90 -15.62
C VAL A 532 5.52 26.45 -15.77
N PRO A 533 6.40 27.26 -16.41
CA PRO A 533 7.79 26.88 -16.62
C PRO A 533 8.52 26.59 -15.31
N GLY A 534 9.33 25.53 -15.28
CA GLY A 534 10.09 25.09 -14.11
C GLY A 534 9.27 24.42 -12.99
N ARG A 535 7.94 24.54 -13.01
CA ARG A 535 7.08 23.94 -11.98
C ARG A 535 7.00 22.42 -12.12
N ILE A 536 7.02 21.75 -10.97
CA ILE A 536 6.83 20.29 -10.88
C ILE A 536 5.44 19.99 -10.32
N SER A 537 4.62 19.25 -11.07
CA SER A 537 3.36 18.69 -10.59
C SER A 537 3.54 17.26 -10.12
N VAL A 538 3.47 17.03 -8.82
CA VAL A 538 3.59 15.69 -8.23
C VAL A 538 2.22 15.03 -8.20
N VAL A 539 2.05 13.93 -8.95
CA VAL A 539 0.78 13.20 -9.06
C VAL A 539 0.83 11.97 -8.18
N ILE A 540 -0.05 11.92 -7.17
CA ILE A 540 -0.11 10.84 -6.18
C ILE A 540 -1.49 10.18 -6.21
N PRO A 541 -1.68 9.07 -6.94
CA PRO A 541 -2.90 8.28 -6.86
C PRO A 541 -2.93 7.52 -5.53
N THR A 542 -4.10 7.49 -4.88
CA THR A 542 -4.28 6.81 -3.60
C THR A 542 -5.61 6.07 -3.53
N TYR A 543 -5.66 5.00 -2.73
CA TYR A 543 -6.87 4.23 -2.51
C TYR A 543 -6.89 3.61 -1.11
N GLN A 544 -7.88 3.98 -0.29
CA GLN A 544 -8.11 3.48 1.07
C GLN A 544 -6.95 3.72 2.06
N ASP A 545 -6.00 4.60 1.76
CA ASP A 545 -4.88 4.91 2.64
C ASP A 545 -4.63 6.41 2.74
N HIS A 546 -4.95 7.00 3.89
CA HIS A 546 -4.65 8.40 4.16
C HIS A 546 -3.33 8.60 4.94
N LEU A 547 -2.77 7.55 5.55
CA LEU A 547 -1.61 7.67 6.43
C LEU A 547 -0.30 7.71 5.66
N MET A 548 -0.14 6.80 4.70
CA MET A 548 1.00 6.78 3.80
C MET A 548 0.92 7.98 2.86
N THR A 549 -0.26 8.26 2.31
CA THR A 549 -0.48 9.44 1.45
C THR A 549 -0.09 10.73 2.16
N ALA A 550 -0.47 10.90 3.43
CA ALA A 550 -0.02 12.04 4.23
C ALA A 550 1.51 12.11 4.34
N ALA A 551 2.18 10.99 4.63
CA ALA A 551 3.64 10.95 4.72
C ALA A 551 4.32 11.29 3.38
N ALA A 552 3.80 10.78 2.27
CA ALA A 552 4.31 11.04 0.92
C ALA A 552 4.17 12.53 0.56
N VAL A 553 2.96 13.08 0.62
CA VAL A 553 2.71 14.49 0.30
C VAL A 553 3.53 15.41 1.21
N ASP A 554 3.53 15.16 2.52
CA ASP A 554 4.24 16.02 3.48
C ASP A 554 5.77 15.94 3.27
N SER A 555 6.30 14.81 2.81
CA SER A 555 7.73 14.70 2.46
C SER A 555 8.09 15.52 1.23
N VAL A 556 7.25 15.50 0.19
CA VAL A 556 7.43 16.29 -1.04
C VAL A 556 7.29 17.77 -0.76
N LEU A 557 6.29 18.21 0.03
CA LEU A 557 6.06 19.62 0.35
C LEU A 557 7.21 20.27 1.14
N ARG A 558 8.10 19.47 1.76
CA ARG A 558 9.31 19.94 2.44
C ARG A 558 10.48 20.17 1.49
N MET A 559 10.45 19.60 0.29
CA MET A 559 11.50 19.80 -0.70
C MET A 559 11.46 21.23 -1.24
N PRO A 560 12.61 21.89 -1.43
CA PRO A 560 12.65 23.22 -2.02
C PRO A 560 12.31 23.18 -3.52
N GLY A 561 11.68 24.24 -4.03
CA GLY A 561 11.32 24.40 -5.44
C GLY A 561 9.89 24.88 -5.66
N ASP A 562 9.54 25.25 -6.89
CA ASP A 562 8.14 25.51 -7.28
C ASP A 562 7.46 24.17 -7.59
N LEU A 563 6.61 23.72 -6.68
CA LEU A 563 5.88 22.46 -6.83
C LEU A 563 4.42 22.60 -6.42
N GLU A 564 3.59 21.78 -7.05
CA GLU A 564 2.22 21.47 -6.64
C GLU A 564 2.06 19.95 -6.49
N VAL A 565 1.07 19.53 -5.71
CA VAL A 565 0.74 18.13 -5.48
C VAL A 565 -0.72 17.89 -5.85
N VAL A 566 -0.95 16.96 -6.77
CA VAL A 566 -2.27 16.49 -7.16
C VAL A 566 -2.48 15.10 -6.57
N VAL A 567 -3.22 15.04 -5.46
CA VAL A 567 -3.63 13.77 -4.85
C VAL A 567 -4.90 13.29 -5.55
N VAL A 568 -4.88 12.08 -6.09
CA VAL A 568 -6.05 11.49 -6.74
C VAL A 568 -6.59 10.38 -5.85
N ASP A 569 -7.63 10.69 -5.07
CA ASP A 569 -8.38 9.72 -4.30
C ASP A 569 -9.22 8.86 -5.27
N ASN A 570 -8.72 7.67 -5.56
CA ASN A 570 -9.27 6.74 -6.52
C ASN A 570 -10.47 5.97 -5.94
N GLY A 571 -11.45 6.70 -5.42
CA GLY A 571 -12.71 6.17 -4.92
C GLY A 571 -12.63 5.49 -3.55
N SER A 572 -11.92 6.08 -2.60
CA SER A 572 -11.90 5.59 -1.21
C SER A 572 -13.28 5.65 -0.53
N THR A 573 -13.37 5.03 0.65
CA THR A 573 -14.55 5.16 1.52
C THR A 573 -14.74 6.61 1.97
N PHE A 574 -15.96 6.95 2.42
CA PHE A 574 -16.27 8.27 2.95
C PHE A 574 -15.28 8.72 4.04
N VAL A 575 -14.93 7.80 4.94
CA VAL A 575 -13.98 8.04 6.04
C VAL A 575 -12.63 8.49 5.53
N VAL A 576 -12.04 7.72 4.61
CA VAL A 576 -10.70 8.00 4.07
C VAL A 576 -10.72 9.26 3.20
N GLY A 577 -11.70 9.40 2.31
CA GLY A 577 -11.81 10.57 1.44
C GLY A 577 -12.03 11.86 2.22
N THR A 578 -12.79 11.83 3.32
CA THR A 578 -12.95 12.98 4.22
C THR A 578 -11.61 13.42 4.81
N VAL A 579 -10.83 12.46 5.31
CA VAL A 579 -9.50 12.77 5.86
C VAL A 579 -8.62 13.39 4.79
N LEU A 580 -8.56 12.80 3.59
CA LEU A 580 -7.76 13.32 2.48
C LEU A 580 -8.19 14.75 2.09
N ALA A 581 -9.49 15.04 2.03
CA ALA A 581 -10.01 16.37 1.72
C ALA A 581 -9.57 17.43 2.74
N GLN A 582 -9.42 17.05 4.01
CA GLN A 582 -9.18 17.98 5.11
C GLN A 582 -7.69 18.15 5.45
N LEU A 583 -6.85 17.13 5.20
CA LEU A 583 -5.47 17.11 5.67
C LEU A 583 -4.70 18.36 5.23
N TRP A 584 -4.83 18.77 3.96
CA TRP A 584 -4.12 19.92 3.38
C TRP A 584 -5.04 21.13 3.14
N ALA A 585 -6.18 21.20 3.83
CA ALA A 585 -7.11 22.30 3.66
C ALA A 585 -6.40 23.66 3.91
N GLY A 586 -6.52 24.58 2.95
CA GLY A 586 -5.86 25.88 2.99
C GLY A 586 -4.43 25.93 2.44
N ASP A 587 -3.78 24.80 2.10
CA ASP A 587 -2.49 24.81 1.39
C ASP A 587 -2.75 24.90 -0.14
N PRO A 588 -2.44 26.02 -0.81
CA PRO A 588 -2.74 26.21 -2.23
C PRO A 588 -1.89 25.32 -3.14
N ARG A 589 -0.84 24.67 -2.62
CA ARG A 589 0.02 23.76 -3.38
C ARG A 589 -0.60 22.37 -3.52
N VAL A 590 -1.61 22.01 -2.71
CA VAL A 590 -2.20 20.67 -2.72
C VAL A 590 -3.63 20.72 -3.24
N ARG A 591 -3.93 19.88 -4.23
CA ARG A 591 -5.29 19.65 -4.72
C ARG A 591 -5.63 18.18 -4.61
N VAL A 592 -6.80 17.88 -4.05
CA VAL A 592 -7.31 16.52 -3.93
C VAL A 592 -8.47 16.33 -4.91
N LEU A 593 -8.35 15.35 -5.81
CA LEU A 593 -9.39 14.94 -6.75
C LEU A 593 -10.05 13.67 -6.21
N HIS A 594 -11.36 13.69 -6.01
CA HIS A 594 -12.11 12.55 -5.49
C HIS A 594 -12.89 11.86 -6.60
N LEU A 595 -12.55 10.59 -6.86
CA LEU A 595 -13.29 9.78 -7.81
C LEU A 595 -14.48 9.09 -7.15
N PRO A 596 -15.59 8.91 -7.88
CA PRO A 596 -16.77 8.22 -7.35
C PRO A 596 -16.53 6.72 -7.18
N LYS A 597 -15.49 6.14 -7.75
CA LYS A 597 -15.15 4.72 -7.65
C LYS A 597 -13.68 4.55 -7.99
N ASN A 598 -13.08 3.45 -7.55
CA ASN A 598 -11.78 3.01 -8.03
C ASN A 598 -11.85 2.65 -9.52
N LEU A 599 -11.18 3.45 -10.34
CA LEU A 599 -11.07 3.31 -11.79
C LEU A 599 -9.69 2.80 -12.24
N ASN A 600 -8.90 2.23 -11.33
CA ASN A 600 -7.51 1.77 -11.51
C ASN A 600 -6.43 2.88 -11.49
N PHE A 601 -5.17 2.47 -11.29
CA PHE A 601 -4.02 3.35 -11.14
C PHE A 601 -3.77 4.21 -12.40
N GLY A 602 -3.86 3.62 -13.60
CA GLY A 602 -3.61 4.32 -14.86
C GLY A 602 -4.57 5.48 -15.08
N ILE A 603 -5.88 5.26 -14.91
CA ILE A 603 -6.89 6.33 -15.03
C ILE A 603 -6.69 7.39 -13.95
N GLY A 604 -6.47 6.99 -12.70
CA GLY A 604 -6.22 7.93 -11.60
C GLY A 604 -5.02 8.84 -11.87
N SER A 605 -3.92 8.26 -12.32
CA SER A 605 -2.70 9.01 -12.68
C SER A 605 -2.92 9.93 -13.88
N ASN A 606 -3.63 9.48 -14.91
CA ASN A 606 -3.93 10.29 -16.09
C ASN A 606 -4.82 11.49 -15.76
N LEU A 607 -5.79 11.36 -14.85
CA LEU A 607 -6.57 12.50 -14.34
C LEU A 607 -5.70 13.46 -13.54
N GLY A 608 -4.73 12.95 -12.79
CA GLY A 608 -3.72 13.77 -12.13
C GLY A 608 -2.91 14.61 -13.12
N VAL A 609 -2.47 14.01 -14.24
CA VAL A 609 -1.77 14.71 -15.35
C VAL A 609 -2.67 15.76 -16.02
N ALA A 610 -3.93 15.43 -16.24
CA ALA A 610 -4.90 16.34 -16.84
C ALA A 610 -5.10 17.59 -15.96
N ALA A 611 -5.08 17.41 -14.64
CA ALA A 611 -5.19 18.51 -13.69
C ALA A 611 -3.88 19.27 -13.49
N ALA A 612 -2.72 18.61 -13.64
CA ALA A 612 -1.39 19.19 -13.44
C ALA A 612 -1.13 20.45 -14.28
N THR A 613 -0.46 21.43 -13.68
CA THR A 613 -0.12 22.74 -14.25
C THR A 613 1.36 22.92 -14.56
N GLY A 614 2.24 22.07 -14.04
CA GLY A 614 3.69 22.21 -14.17
C GLY A 614 4.24 21.79 -15.53
N GLU A 615 5.42 22.30 -15.86
CA GLU A 615 6.21 21.85 -17.02
C GLU A 615 6.60 20.38 -16.89
N TYR A 616 6.85 19.92 -15.66
CA TYR A 616 7.19 18.54 -15.34
C TYR A 616 6.06 17.86 -14.57
N VAL A 617 5.86 16.57 -14.82
CA VAL A 617 5.02 15.69 -14.00
C VAL A 617 5.91 14.70 -13.28
N PHE A 618 5.75 14.59 -11.97
CA PHE A 618 6.39 13.57 -11.16
C PHE A 618 5.34 12.57 -10.68
N PHE A 619 5.29 11.41 -11.29
CA PHE A 619 4.47 10.30 -10.80
C PHE A 619 5.09 9.75 -9.53
N LEU A 620 4.30 9.65 -8.47
CA LEU A 620 4.78 9.22 -7.17
C LEU A 620 3.74 8.35 -6.47
N ASN A 621 4.11 7.13 -6.08
CA ASN A 621 3.21 6.28 -5.31
C ASN A 621 2.96 6.87 -3.92
N ASN A 622 1.76 6.64 -3.38
CA ASN A 622 1.34 7.20 -2.10
C ASN A 622 2.09 6.64 -0.87
N ASP A 623 2.92 5.62 -1.05
CA ASP A 623 3.72 4.95 -0.02
C ASP A 623 5.23 5.19 -0.17
N THR A 624 5.57 6.25 -0.89
CA THR A 624 6.94 6.76 -1.00
C THR A 624 7.17 7.94 -0.07
N VAL A 625 8.39 8.08 0.43
CA VAL A 625 8.84 9.21 1.25
C VAL A 625 10.07 9.81 0.60
N ALA A 626 9.95 11.08 0.23
CA ALA A 626 11.00 11.86 -0.41
C ALA A 626 12.07 12.32 0.61
N PRO A 627 13.32 12.52 0.17
CA PRO A 627 14.36 13.17 0.97
C PRO A 627 14.09 14.68 1.11
N GLU A 628 14.90 15.39 1.88
CA GLU A 628 14.72 16.84 2.10
C GLU A 628 15.11 17.69 0.88
N GLN A 629 15.94 17.18 -0.04
CA GLN A 629 16.48 17.91 -1.19
C GLN A 629 16.63 16.99 -2.41
N GLY A 630 16.79 17.57 -3.62
CA GLY A 630 17.19 16.83 -4.83
C GLY A 630 16.20 16.89 -6.00
N LEU A 631 15.06 17.58 -5.91
CA LEU A 631 14.15 17.74 -7.05
C LEU A 631 14.82 18.46 -8.23
N ASP A 632 15.63 19.49 -7.93
CA ASP A 632 16.44 20.23 -8.87
C ASP A 632 17.45 19.33 -9.60
N VAL A 633 18.07 18.38 -8.88
CA VAL A 633 18.98 17.39 -9.47
C VAL A 633 18.24 16.48 -10.46
N LEU A 634 17.04 16.01 -10.09
CA LEU A 634 16.20 15.20 -10.97
C LEU A 634 15.79 15.97 -12.23
N VAL A 635 15.33 17.21 -12.09
CA VAL A 635 14.99 18.09 -13.22
C VAL A 635 16.22 18.37 -14.09
N GLY A 636 17.38 18.59 -13.48
CA GLY A 636 18.63 18.83 -14.20
C GLY A 636 18.99 17.71 -15.18
N ARG A 637 18.64 16.46 -14.88
CA ARG A 637 18.85 15.33 -15.80
C ARG A 637 17.97 15.42 -17.08
N LEU A 638 16.81 16.07 -17.00
CA LEU A 638 15.92 16.31 -18.15
C LEU A 638 16.36 17.48 -19.04
N SER A 639 17.45 18.16 -18.70
CA SER A 639 18.09 19.14 -19.60
C SER A 639 18.71 18.48 -20.83
N ASP A 640 19.06 17.19 -20.74
CA ASP A 640 19.34 16.37 -21.92
C ASP A 640 18.01 16.04 -22.63
N PRO A 641 17.80 16.51 -23.88
CA PRO A 641 16.57 16.24 -24.62
C PRO A 641 16.36 14.74 -24.90
N ASP A 642 17.42 13.93 -24.93
CA ASP A 642 17.33 12.48 -25.10
C ASP A 642 16.90 11.77 -23.80
N CYS A 643 17.02 12.42 -22.64
CA CYS A 643 16.53 11.86 -21.39
C CYS A 643 15.00 12.00 -21.32
N LEU A 644 14.27 10.90 -21.51
CA LEU A 644 12.80 10.84 -21.57
C LEU A 644 12.15 10.90 -20.18
N GLY A 645 12.87 10.49 -19.15
CA GLY A 645 12.39 10.45 -17.78
C GLY A 645 13.48 10.07 -16.79
N VAL A 646 13.29 10.44 -15.53
CA VAL A 646 14.27 10.29 -14.46
C VAL A 646 13.61 9.65 -13.25
N GLN A 647 14.27 8.64 -12.68
CA GLN A 647 13.88 7.98 -11.44
C GLN A 647 14.93 8.28 -10.35
N PRO A 648 14.56 8.61 -9.10
CA PRO A 648 15.50 8.52 -7.98
C PRO A 648 15.89 7.06 -7.69
N LEU A 649 16.91 6.87 -6.85
CA LEU A 649 17.15 5.55 -6.26
C LEU A 649 16.04 5.24 -5.25
N LEU A 650 15.31 4.15 -5.50
CA LEU A 650 14.25 3.70 -4.60
C LEU A 650 14.81 2.67 -3.63
N LEU A 651 14.54 2.86 -2.35
CA LEU A 651 14.96 1.99 -1.26
C LEU A 651 13.75 1.41 -0.52
N TYR A 652 13.84 0.19 -0.04
CA TYR A 652 12.89 -0.39 0.90
C TYR A 652 13.02 0.26 2.29
N GLY A 653 12.11 -0.09 3.21
CA GLY A 653 12.13 0.44 4.58
C GLY A 653 13.34 0.01 5.42
N ASP A 654 14.13 -0.95 4.94
CA ASP A 654 15.40 -1.41 5.51
C ASP A 654 16.62 -0.85 4.74
N ASP A 655 16.43 0.20 3.94
CA ASP A 655 17.41 0.83 3.04
C ASP A 655 18.01 -0.10 1.96
N SER A 656 17.58 -1.35 1.81
CA SER A 656 17.97 -2.14 0.63
C SER A 656 17.37 -1.55 -0.65
N VAL A 657 18.05 -1.68 -1.77
CA VAL A 657 17.58 -1.15 -3.06
C VAL A 657 16.26 -1.83 -3.44
N GLN A 658 15.24 -1.04 -3.71
CA GLN A 658 13.98 -1.49 -4.30
C GLN A 658 14.05 -1.45 -5.82
N ALA A 659 14.55 -0.34 -6.38
CA ALA A 659 14.79 -0.21 -7.82
C ALA A 659 15.88 0.82 -8.10
N ALA A 660 16.91 0.39 -8.83
CA ALA A 660 17.93 1.25 -9.43
C ALA A 660 17.79 1.26 -10.96
N GLY A 661 16.56 1.47 -11.43
CA GLY A 661 16.13 1.27 -12.82
C GLY A 661 15.51 -0.11 -13.05
N THR A 662 15.13 -0.39 -14.29
CA THR A 662 14.47 -1.64 -14.69
C THR A 662 15.21 -2.24 -15.88
N ILE A 663 15.52 -3.53 -15.80
CA ILE A 663 16.33 -4.25 -16.80
C ILE A 663 15.62 -5.47 -17.38
N PHE A 664 15.99 -5.80 -18.62
CA PHE A 664 15.62 -7.05 -19.28
C PHE A 664 16.79 -8.02 -19.19
N VAL A 665 16.57 -9.24 -18.68
CA VAL A 665 17.67 -10.24 -18.53
C VAL A 665 17.64 -11.34 -19.58
N ALA A 666 16.61 -11.37 -20.43
CA ALA A 666 16.46 -12.29 -21.54
C ALA A 666 15.51 -11.71 -22.60
N ASP A 667 15.70 -12.12 -23.86
CA ASP A 667 14.88 -11.67 -25.00
C ASP A 667 13.42 -12.04 -24.79
N ASN A 668 12.49 -11.12 -25.04
CA ASN A 668 11.04 -11.40 -24.97
C ASN A 668 10.55 -11.90 -23.59
N HIS A 669 11.16 -11.44 -22.50
CA HIS A 669 10.73 -11.75 -21.14
C HIS A 669 10.35 -10.49 -20.34
N LEU A 670 9.58 -10.70 -19.26
CA LEU A 670 9.19 -9.61 -18.37
C LEU A 670 10.42 -8.99 -17.71
N PRO A 671 10.45 -7.65 -17.54
CA PRO A 671 11.57 -6.98 -16.91
C PRO A 671 11.59 -7.20 -15.39
N LEU A 672 12.71 -6.81 -14.77
CA LEU A 672 12.90 -6.82 -13.33
C LEU A 672 13.59 -5.55 -12.84
N HIS A 673 13.38 -5.18 -11.58
CA HIS A 673 14.07 -4.04 -10.99
C HIS A 673 15.55 -4.34 -10.81
N HIS A 674 16.40 -3.46 -11.33
CA HIS A 674 17.84 -3.56 -11.24
C HIS A 674 18.28 -3.43 -9.78
N LEU A 675 19.16 -4.35 -9.34
CA LEU A 675 19.73 -4.40 -7.99
C LEU A 675 18.72 -4.52 -6.85
N ALA A 676 17.49 -4.98 -7.11
CA ALA A 676 16.49 -5.19 -6.06
C ALA A 676 17.02 -6.14 -4.96
N GLY A 677 16.89 -5.72 -3.70
CA GLY A 677 17.38 -6.42 -2.50
C GLY A 677 18.87 -6.22 -2.19
N MET A 678 19.62 -5.52 -3.03
CA MET A 678 21.06 -5.25 -2.81
C MET A 678 21.27 -4.04 -1.89
N PRO A 679 22.46 -3.89 -1.27
CA PRO A 679 22.85 -2.65 -0.59
C PRO A 679 22.89 -1.44 -1.53
N PRO A 680 22.57 -0.21 -1.06
CA PRO A 680 22.66 1.01 -1.87
C PRO A 680 24.03 1.28 -2.48
N GLU A 681 25.10 0.83 -1.83
CA GLU A 681 26.48 0.99 -2.31
C GLU A 681 26.71 0.29 -3.65
N ASP A 682 25.95 -0.78 -3.95
CA ASP A 682 26.02 -1.46 -5.24
C ASP A 682 25.44 -0.63 -6.39
N ALA A 683 24.67 0.41 -6.10
CA ALA A 683 24.07 1.30 -7.10
C ALA A 683 24.97 2.49 -7.51
N HIS A 684 26.24 2.57 -7.05
CA HIS A 684 27.10 3.74 -7.28
C HIS A 684 27.29 4.10 -8.77
N GLY A 685 27.42 3.10 -9.66
CA GLY A 685 27.64 3.32 -11.10
C GLY A 685 26.39 3.64 -11.91
N VAL A 686 25.19 3.47 -11.31
CA VAL A 686 23.91 3.51 -12.02
C VAL A 686 23.60 4.88 -12.63
N GLY A 687 24.12 5.98 -12.07
CA GLY A 687 23.90 7.34 -12.59
C GLY A 687 24.41 7.57 -14.01
N SER A 688 25.37 6.75 -14.46
CA SER A 688 25.92 6.78 -15.82
C SER A 688 25.18 5.88 -16.82
N MET A 689 24.28 5.02 -16.33
CA MET A 689 23.57 4.04 -17.15
C MET A 689 22.37 4.67 -17.86
N ARG A 690 22.06 4.15 -19.04
CA ARG A 690 20.87 4.48 -19.83
C ARG A 690 19.92 3.29 -19.82
N PHE A 691 18.70 3.49 -19.35
CA PHE A 691 17.68 2.44 -19.26
C PHE A 691 16.62 2.62 -20.33
N ALA A 692 16.07 1.52 -20.83
CA ALA A 692 14.85 1.55 -21.65
C ALA A 692 13.60 1.80 -20.79
N VAL A 693 13.65 1.43 -19.51
CA VAL A 693 12.51 1.46 -18.60
C VAL A 693 12.97 1.81 -17.17
N VAL A 694 12.14 2.57 -16.47
CA VAL A 694 12.20 2.82 -15.03
C VAL A 694 10.79 2.61 -14.43
N THR A 695 10.63 2.64 -13.11
CA THR A 695 9.31 2.46 -12.48
C THR A 695 8.63 3.79 -12.17
N ALA A 696 7.29 3.81 -12.32
CA ALA A 696 6.46 4.95 -11.94
C ALA A 696 6.18 5.03 -10.43
N ALA A 697 6.81 4.17 -9.61
CA ALA A 697 6.81 4.37 -8.17
C ALA A 697 7.39 5.74 -7.78
N ALA A 698 8.38 6.22 -8.55
CA ALA A 698 8.80 7.62 -8.61
C ALA A 698 9.39 7.93 -10.00
N LEU A 699 8.63 8.56 -10.90
CA LEU A 699 9.07 8.87 -12.28
C LEU A 699 8.79 10.33 -12.64
N LEU A 700 9.85 11.10 -12.87
CA LEU A 700 9.78 12.47 -13.37
C LEU A 700 9.87 12.48 -14.90
N MET A 701 8.94 13.15 -15.57
CA MET A 701 8.92 13.33 -17.02
C MET A 701 8.51 14.76 -17.39
N ARG A 702 8.85 15.20 -18.60
CA ARG A 702 8.25 16.42 -19.17
C ARG A 702 6.77 16.17 -19.42
N ARG A 703 5.91 17.10 -18.97
CA ARG A 703 4.46 16.97 -19.12
C ARG A 703 4.05 16.83 -20.60
N ALA A 704 4.73 17.56 -21.49
CA ALA A 704 4.48 17.48 -22.93
C ALA A 704 4.72 16.08 -23.51
N ASP A 705 5.73 15.34 -23.02
CA ASP A 705 5.98 13.95 -23.43
C ASP A 705 4.83 13.03 -22.98
N VAL A 706 4.38 13.18 -21.72
CA VAL A 706 3.27 12.40 -21.16
C VAL A 706 1.96 12.64 -21.93
N LEU A 707 1.66 13.91 -22.27
CA LEU A 707 0.47 14.25 -23.05
C LEU A 707 0.50 13.65 -24.46
N ARG A 708 1.64 13.72 -25.15
CA ARG A 708 1.81 13.12 -26.49
C ARG A 708 1.62 11.60 -26.46
N LEU A 709 2.06 10.96 -25.38
CA LEU A 709 1.88 9.53 -25.15
C LEU A 709 0.49 9.16 -24.64
N ARG A 710 -0.38 10.13 -24.36
CA ARG A 710 -1.71 9.93 -23.76
C ARG A 710 -1.63 9.17 -22.42
N GLY A 711 -0.59 9.45 -21.63
CA GLY A 711 -0.38 8.90 -20.29
C GLY A 711 -0.26 7.37 -20.24
N PHE A 712 -0.68 6.79 -19.10
CA PHE A 712 -0.72 5.35 -18.89
C PHE A 712 -1.85 4.69 -19.67
N ASP A 713 -1.61 3.49 -20.21
CA ASP A 713 -2.67 2.70 -20.82
C ASP A 713 -3.59 2.11 -19.73
N PRO A 714 -4.88 2.48 -19.69
CA PRO A 714 -5.77 2.12 -18.60
C PRO A 714 -6.14 0.64 -18.58
N ARG A 715 -5.75 -0.16 -19.58
CA ARG A 715 -5.97 -1.62 -19.58
C ARG A 715 -5.04 -2.37 -18.61
N PHE A 716 -3.89 -1.79 -18.28
CA PHE A 716 -3.04 -2.32 -17.21
C PHE A 716 -3.62 -1.94 -15.85
N VAL A 717 -3.89 -2.94 -15.01
CA VAL A 717 -4.47 -2.74 -13.69
C VAL A 717 -3.45 -3.12 -12.62
N ASN A 718 -2.74 -2.14 -12.08
CA ASN A 718 -1.73 -2.26 -11.01
C ASN A 718 -0.58 -3.24 -11.35
N GLY A 719 0.06 -3.04 -12.51
CA GLY A 719 1.30 -3.67 -12.95
C GLY A 719 1.50 -3.58 -14.46
N MET A 720 2.74 -3.30 -14.89
CA MET A 720 3.21 -3.14 -16.29
C MET A 720 2.81 -1.84 -16.99
N GLU A 721 1.95 -0.99 -16.42
CA GLU A 721 1.59 0.32 -17.00
C GLU A 721 2.78 1.26 -17.18
N ASP A 722 3.72 1.23 -16.23
CA ASP A 722 4.92 2.08 -16.21
C ASP A 722 5.97 1.59 -17.20
N VAL A 723 6.17 0.27 -17.26
CA VAL A 723 6.99 -0.37 -18.28
C VAL A 723 6.47 -0.05 -19.67
N ASP A 724 5.15 -0.18 -19.88
CA ASP A 724 4.51 0.13 -21.16
C ASP A 724 4.66 1.61 -21.55
N LEU A 725 4.44 2.54 -20.61
CA LEU A 725 4.65 3.97 -20.85
C LEU A 725 6.10 4.26 -21.29
N CYS A 726 7.08 3.68 -20.59
CA CYS A 726 8.50 3.85 -20.92
C CYS A 726 8.83 3.32 -22.32
N LEU A 727 8.35 2.12 -22.66
CA LEU A 727 8.60 1.52 -23.97
C LEU A 727 7.90 2.29 -25.10
N ARG A 728 6.69 2.84 -24.88
CA ARG A 728 6.04 3.74 -25.86
C ARG A 728 6.82 5.04 -26.04
N ALA A 729 7.34 5.62 -24.96
CA ALA A 729 8.20 6.81 -25.02
C ALA A 729 9.48 6.52 -25.81
N GLY A 730 10.13 5.37 -25.53
CA GLY A 730 11.30 4.90 -26.25
C GLY A 730 11.01 4.66 -27.73
N ALA A 731 9.90 4.02 -28.09
CA ALA A 731 9.52 3.78 -29.48
C ALA A 731 9.21 5.07 -30.27
N ALA A 732 8.83 6.14 -29.57
CA ALA A 732 8.61 7.47 -30.15
C ALA A 732 9.91 8.29 -30.30
N SER A 733 11.05 7.78 -29.83
CA SER A 733 12.36 8.44 -29.88
C SER A 733 13.42 7.54 -30.53
N GLN A 734 14.39 8.12 -31.23
CA GLN A 734 15.49 7.34 -31.85
C GLN A 734 16.64 7.08 -30.88
N THR A 735 16.90 8.04 -29.98
CA THR A 735 18.05 8.09 -29.05
C THR A 735 17.62 8.12 -27.58
N GLY A 736 16.31 8.13 -27.33
CA GLY A 736 15.74 8.37 -26.02
C GLY A 736 16.09 7.31 -24.98
N TYR A 737 16.29 7.74 -23.74
CA TYR A 737 16.59 6.86 -22.62
C TYR A 737 16.00 7.36 -21.30
N PHE A 738 15.92 6.48 -20.31
CA PHE A 738 15.60 6.83 -18.92
C PHE A 738 16.83 6.80 -18.04
N ALA A 739 16.92 7.73 -17.10
CA ALA A 739 18.02 7.85 -16.16
C ALA A 739 17.59 7.48 -14.74
N VAL A 740 18.56 7.05 -13.94
CA VAL A 740 18.41 6.92 -12.49
C VAL A 740 19.39 7.88 -11.84
N GLU A 741 18.95 8.64 -10.84
CA GLU A 741 19.79 9.57 -10.07
C GLU A 741 20.09 8.97 -8.68
N PRO A 742 21.25 8.32 -8.49
CA PRO A 742 21.56 7.61 -7.24
C PRO A 742 21.83 8.52 -6.04
N ALA A 743 22.09 9.81 -6.26
CA ALA A 743 22.27 10.79 -5.18
C ALA A 743 20.95 11.13 -4.48
N VAL A 744 19.81 10.98 -5.18
CA VAL A 744 18.48 11.28 -4.65
C VAL A 744 17.80 9.97 -4.26
N ARG A 745 17.57 9.77 -2.96
CA ARG A 745 17.10 8.50 -2.39
C ARG A 745 15.71 8.64 -1.79
N PHE A 746 14.76 7.89 -2.35
CA PHE A 746 13.39 7.84 -1.87
C PHE A 746 13.17 6.51 -1.15
N GLN A 747 12.47 6.53 -0.01
CA GLN A 747 11.99 5.29 0.60
C GLN A 747 10.66 4.91 -0.01
N HIS A 748 10.51 3.67 -0.46
CA HIS A 748 9.29 3.10 -1.01
C HIS A 748 8.91 1.89 -0.15
N ARG A 749 7.81 2.03 0.61
CA ARG A 749 7.40 1.01 1.59
C ARG A 749 6.64 -0.17 0.98
N GLU A 750 6.55 -0.21 -0.35
CA GLU A 750 5.84 -1.19 -1.18
C GLU A 750 4.61 -1.80 -0.48
N SER A 751 3.64 -0.94 -0.21
CA SER A 751 2.40 -1.26 0.45
C SER A 751 1.47 -2.09 -0.44
N LYS A 752 0.66 -2.94 0.17
CA LYS A 752 -0.24 -3.86 -0.54
C LYS A 752 -1.62 -3.22 -0.70
N THR A 753 -1.93 -2.70 -1.88
CA THR A 753 -3.31 -2.35 -2.24
C THR A 753 -4.20 -3.61 -2.18
N PRO A 754 -5.45 -3.51 -1.69
CA PRO A 754 -6.39 -4.63 -1.77
C PRO A 754 -6.50 -5.18 -3.20
N ALA A 755 -6.43 -6.51 -3.34
CA ALA A 755 -6.44 -7.22 -4.63
C ALA A 755 -5.23 -6.97 -5.56
N ARG A 756 -4.12 -6.40 -5.07
CA ARG A 756 -2.83 -6.33 -5.82
C ARG A 756 -2.45 -7.74 -6.31
N GLY A 757 -2.25 -7.87 -7.62
CA GLY A 757 -1.94 -9.14 -8.30
C GLY A 757 -3.13 -9.91 -8.88
N LYS A 758 -4.39 -9.47 -8.67
CA LYS A 758 -5.58 -10.12 -9.27
C LYS A 758 -5.53 -10.14 -10.80
N ASN A 759 -5.05 -9.06 -11.42
CA ASN A 759 -4.95 -8.90 -12.87
C ASN A 759 -3.54 -9.20 -13.40
N LEU A 760 -2.70 -9.90 -12.62
CA LEU A 760 -1.30 -10.11 -13.00
C LEU A 760 -1.17 -10.88 -14.32
N ASP A 761 -1.97 -11.93 -14.52
CA ASP A 761 -1.90 -12.74 -15.74
C ASP A 761 -2.44 -11.97 -16.96
N ASP A 762 -3.53 -11.20 -16.79
CA ASP A 762 -4.08 -10.33 -17.83
C ASP A 762 -3.08 -9.23 -18.23
N ASN A 763 -2.45 -8.57 -17.25
CA ASN A 763 -1.43 -7.55 -17.52
C ASN A 763 -0.22 -8.17 -18.24
N ARG A 764 0.23 -9.36 -17.84
CA ARG A 764 1.35 -10.06 -18.50
C ARG A 764 1.02 -10.45 -19.94
N ARG A 765 -0.20 -10.95 -20.19
CA ARG A 765 -0.68 -11.28 -21.54
C ARG A 765 -0.74 -10.02 -22.40
N LEU A 766 -1.44 -8.98 -21.95
CA LEU A 766 -1.54 -7.71 -22.66
C LEU A 766 -0.16 -7.11 -22.99
N PHE A 767 0.76 -7.14 -22.02
CA PHE A 767 2.11 -6.65 -22.20
C PHE A 767 2.86 -7.44 -23.28
N MET A 768 2.81 -8.77 -23.21
CA MET A 768 3.49 -9.62 -24.19
C MET A 768 2.85 -9.53 -25.58
N ASP A 769 1.53 -9.50 -25.69
CA ASP A 769 0.85 -9.35 -26.98
C ASP A 769 1.26 -8.06 -27.70
N ARG A 770 1.50 -6.98 -26.95
CA ARG A 770 1.98 -5.70 -27.50
C ARG A 770 3.46 -5.71 -27.86
N TRP A 771 4.29 -6.23 -26.97
CA TRP A 771 5.74 -6.00 -27.00
C TRP A 771 6.56 -7.21 -27.43
N TRP A 772 5.96 -8.37 -27.64
CA TRP A 772 6.65 -9.55 -28.13
C TRP A 772 7.37 -9.27 -29.45
N GLY A 773 8.66 -9.60 -29.52
CA GLY A 773 9.52 -9.32 -30.66
C GLY A 773 9.96 -7.85 -30.78
N ARG A 774 9.54 -6.98 -29.86
CA ARG A 774 9.85 -5.53 -29.83
C ARG A 774 10.49 -5.08 -28.51
N LEU A 775 10.70 -5.99 -27.56
CA LEU A 775 11.38 -5.66 -26.31
C LEU A 775 12.86 -5.33 -26.54
N PRO A 776 13.46 -4.49 -25.68
CA PRO A 776 14.90 -4.24 -25.71
C PRO A 776 15.71 -5.53 -25.58
N SER A 777 16.92 -5.51 -26.14
CA SER A 777 17.89 -6.58 -25.93
C SER A 777 18.28 -6.69 -24.45
N PRO A 778 18.69 -7.86 -23.96
CA PRO A 778 19.07 -8.06 -22.57
C PRO A 778 20.17 -7.10 -22.09
N ASP A 779 19.93 -6.46 -20.95
CA ASP A 779 20.82 -5.52 -20.25
C ASP A 779 21.88 -6.24 -19.40
N LEU A 780 22.51 -7.30 -19.93
CA LEU A 780 23.53 -8.06 -19.20
C LEU A 780 24.80 -7.23 -18.94
N ASP A 781 25.04 -6.21 -19.76
CA ASP A 781 26.09 -5.20 -19.57
C ASP A 781 25.91 -4.42 -18.26
N LYS A 782 24.66 -4.06 -17.90
CA LYS A 782 24.35 -3.34 -16.66
C LYS A 782 24.53 -4.23 -15.43
N VAL A 783 24.19 -5.52 -15.56
CA VAL A 783 24.48 -6.52 -14.51
C VAL A 783 25.99 -6.67 -14.33
N ALA A 784 26.75 -6.77 -15.42
CA ALA A 784 28.21 -6.85 -15.37
C ALA A 784 28.86 -5.57 -14.81
N ALA A 785 28.31 -4.40 -15.10
CA ALA A 785 28.78 -3.12 -14.56
C ALA A 785 28.62 -3.02 -13.04
N ALA A 786 27.72 -3.80 -12.44
CA ALA A 786 27.60 -3.96 -10.98
C ALA A 786 28.53 -5.05 -10.42
N ASN A 787 29.50 -5.54 -11.22
CA ASN A 787 30.34 -6.71 -10.93
C ASN A 787 29.53 -8.00 -10.69
N LEU A 788 28.36 -8.13 -11.31
CA LEU A 788 27.50 -9.30 -11.17
C LEU A 788 27.43 -10.08 -12.48
N ARG A 789 27.21 -11.38 -12.37
CA ARG A 789 26.99 -12.27 -13.51
C ARG A 789 25.81 -13.19 -13.25
N VAL A 790 24.96 -13.34 -14.26
CA VAL A 790 23.83 -14.27 -14.22
C VAL A 790 24.36 -15.69 -14.44
N THR A 791 24.10 -16.60 -13.50
CA THR A 791 24.52 -18.01 -13.61
C THR A 791 23.39 -18.92 -14.08
N ARG A 792 22.18 -18.72 -13.54
CA ARG A 792 20.96 -19.35 -14.04
C ARG A 792 19.80 -18.39 -13.86
N ILE A 793 18.71 -18.67 -14.55
CA ILE A 793 17.45 -17.96 -14.37
C ILE A 793 16.42 -18.95 -13.83
N GLN A 794 15.69 -18.52 -12.79
CA GLN A 794 14.53 -19.22 -12.24
C GLN A 794 13.25 -18.53 -12.70
N THR A 795 12.13 -19.23 -12.62
CA THR A 795 10.80 -18.68 -12.95
C THR A 795 9.84 -18.81 -11.78
N ASP A 796 8.78 -18.02 -11.79
CA ASP A 796 7.69 -18.06 -10.80
C ASP A 796 6.60 -19.11 -11.11
N GLY A 797 6.85 -20.01 -12.07
CA GLY A 797 5.95 -21.12 -12.42
C GLY A 797 4.64 -20.72 -13.12
N ARG A 798 4.49 -19.45 -13.53
CA ARG A 798 3.32 -18.97 -14.29
C ARG A 798 3.47 -19.18 -15.80
N VAL A 799 2.34 -19.10 -16.52
CA VAL A 799 2.29 -19.28 -17.99
C VAL A 799 3.19 -18.29 -18.72
N ILE A 800 3.12 -17.02 -18.33
CA ILE A 800 4.08 -15.98 -18.73
C ILE A 800 4.97 -15.74 -17.51
N PRO A 801 6.15 -16.37 -17.41
CA PRO A 801 6.93 -16.35 -16.19
C PRO A 801 7.65 -15.02 -15.97
N SER A 802 7.75 -14.58 -14.71
CA SER A 802 8.75 -13.58 -14.33
C SER A 802 10.09 -14.28 -14.08
N LEU A 803 11.16 -13.68 -14.59
CA LEU A 803 12.51 -14.20 -14.43
C LEU A 803 13.11 -13.76 -13.10
N ARG A 804 13.80 -14.69 -12.43
CA ARG A 804 14.58 -14.44 -11.22
C ARG A 804 16.02 -14.90 -11.46
N PRO A 805 16.95 -14.00 -11.79
CA PRO A 805 18.33 -14.36 -12.03
C PRO A 805 18.98 -14.81 -10.72
N VAL A 806 19.70 -15.92 -10.77
CA VAL A 806 20.66 -16.31 -9.74
C VAL A 806 21.99 -15.65 -10.11
N LEU A 807 22.41 -14.74 -9.26
CA LEU A 807 23.57 -13.89 -9.49
C LEU A 807 24.78 -14.44 -8.73
N VAL A 808 25.95 -14.22 -9.30
CA VAL A 808 27.24 -14.32 -8.61
C VAL A 808 27.99 -13.02 -8.80
N ARG A 809 28.85 -12.66 -7.86
CA ARG A 809 29.70 -11.48 -7.96
C ARG A 809 31.07 -11.87 -8.51
N ASP A 810 31.48 -11.21 -9.59
CA ASP A 810 32.84 -11.30 -10.11
C ASP A 810 33.75 -10.37 -9.28
N ARG A 811 34.97 -10.82 -8.92
CA ARG A 811 35.90 -10.04 -8.08
C ARG A 811 36.92 -9.29 -8.96
N PRO A 812 36.90 -7.95 -9.01
CA PRO A 812 37.81 -7.20 -9.87
C PRO A 812 39.21 -6.97 -9.28
N GLY A 813 39.46 -7.33 -8.00
CA GLY A 813 40.73 -7.08 -7.33
C GLY A 813 41.00 -7.97 -6.11
N PRO A 814 42.14 -7.76 -5.42
CA PRO A 814 42.56 -8.58 -4.27
C PRO A 814 41.88 -8.20 -2.94
N GLY A 815 41.29 -7.00 -2.83
CA GLY A 815 40.60 -6.55 -1.62
C GLY A 815 39.36 -7.39 -1.32
N LEU A 816 39.06 -7.57 -0.03
CA LEU A 816 37.88 -8.29 0.41
C LEU A 816 36.66 -7.38 0.39
N ARG A 817 35.48 -7.98 0.19
CA ARG A 817 34.20 -7.31 0.41
C ARG A 817 33.68 -7.57 1.82
N TRP A 818 33.48 -6.49 2.58
CA TRP A 818 33.01 -6.50 3.96
C TRP A 818 31.55 -6.08 4.02
N GLY A 819 30.68 -6.96 4.51
CA GLY A 819 29.30 -6.66 4.85
C GLY A 819 29.15 -6.30 6.32
N LEU A 820 28.88 -5.03 6.62
CA LEU A 820 28.70 -4.55 7.99
C LEU A 820 27.22 -4.49 8.36
N ARG A 821 26.81 -5.21 9.40
CA ARG A 821 25.42 -5.33 9.84
C ARG A 821 25.19 -4.66 11.19
N GLN A 822 24.11 -3.89 11.28
CA GLN A 822 23.74 -3.13 12.47
C GLN A 822 22.26 -3.23 12.82
N ALA A 823 21.94 -2.86 14.07
CA ALA A 823 20.60 -2.90 14.61
C ALA A 823 19.74 -1.67 14.27
N ALA A 824 20.34 -0.60 13.72
CA ALA A 824 19.58 0.59 13.35
C ALA A 824 18.56 0.27 12.23
N PRO A 825 17.29 0.69 12.34
CA PRO A 825 16.31 0.57 11.27
C PRO A 825 16.73 1.37 10.03
N GLY A 826 16.12 1.13 8.87
CA GLY A 826 16.33 1.99 7.70
C GLY A 826 15.71 3.39 7.86
N GLY A 827 16.21 4.33 7.07
CA GLY A 827 15.66 5.68 6.93
C GLY A 827 15.96 6.67 8.05
N PRO A 828 15.26 7.83 8.05
CA PRO A 828 15.59 8.96 8.92
C PRO A 828 15.55 8.66 10.43
N SER A 829 14.81 7.62 10.85
CA SER A 829 14.83 7.17 12.24
C SER A 829 16.12 6.45 12.60
N GLY A 830 16.67 5.64 11.69
CA GLY A 830 17.93 4.94 11.87
C GLY A 830 19.13 5.84 11.73
N ASP A 831 19.07 6.87 10.86
CA ASP A 831 20.17 7.82 10.67
C ASP A 831 20.58 8.55 11.95
N ARG A 832 19.65 8.66 12.92
CA ARG A 832 19.91 9.26 14.24
C ARG A 832 20.59 8.32 15.24
N TRP A 833 20.74 7.03 14.92
CA TRP A 833 21.35 6.05 15.81
C TRP A 833 22.87 6.16 15.78
N GLY A 834 23.50 6.03 16.95
CA GLY A 834 24.97 5.99 17.05
C GLY A 834 25.58 4.82 16.27
N ASP A 835 24.92 3.67 16.24
CA ASP A 835 25.31 2.49 15.46
C ASP A 835 25.53 2.81 13.98
N THR A 836 24.72 3.70 13.41
CA THR A 836 24.85 4.16 12.01
C THR A 836 26.19 4.83 11.79
N ALA A 837 26.49 5.84 12.61
CA ALA A 837 27.75 6.58 12.53
C ALA A 837 28.96 5.68 12.84
N TYR A 838 28.80 4.72 13.74
CA TYR A 838 29.82 3.73 14.08
C TYR A 838 30.15 2.83 12.87
N VAL A 839 29.12 2.28 12.21
CA VAL A 839 29.27 1.49 10.98
C VAL A 839 29.92 2.31 9.88
N GLU A 840 29.48 3.55 9.67
CA GLU A 840 30.03 4.43 8.63
C GLU A 840 31.52 4.71 8.86
N SER A 841 31.93 4.92 10.11
CA SER A 841 33.32 5.18 10.47
C SER A 841 34.19 3.93 10.28
N LEU A 842 33.69 2.76 10.68
CA LEU A 842 34.36 1.48 10.41
C LEU A 842 34.45 1.20 8.90
N ALA A 843 33.39 1.49 8.15
CA ALA A 843 33.39 1.35 6.70
C ALA A 843 34.41 2.27 6.04
N GLY A 844 34.53 3.52 6.50
CA GLY A 844 35.54 4.47 6.05
C GLY A 844 36.96 3.94 6.26
N ALA A 845 37.25 3.43 7.46
CA ALA A 845 38.56 2.85 7.80
C ALA A 845 38.90 1.62 6.94
N LEU A 846 37.97 0.68 6.78
CA LEU A 846 38.16 -0.49 5.91
C LEU A 846 38.36 -0.10 4.44
N ARG A 847 37.64 0.92 3.93
CA ARG A 847 37.85 1.46 2.57
C ARG A 847 39.23 2.08 2.40
N ARG A 848 39.72 2.84 3.39
CA ARG A 848 41.10 3.37 3.39
C ARG A 848 42.15 2.25 3.39
N ALA A 849 41.85 1.12 4.02
CA ALA A 849 42.65 -0.09 3.97
C ALA A 849 42.48 -0.91 2.65
N GLY A 850 41.90 -0.32 1.61
CA GLY A 850 41.78 -0.92 0.28
C GLY A 850 40.69 -1.98 0.15
N GLN A 851 39.74 -2.04 1.09
CA GLN A 851 38.64 -3.01 1.08
C GLN A 851 37.38 -2.45 0.43
N GLU A 852 36.55 -3.33 -0.13
CA GLU A 852 35.19 -2.99 -0.54
C GLU A 852 34.26 -3.15 0.67
N VAL A 853 33.35 -2.19 0.91
CA VAL A 853 32.48 -2.23 2.10
C VAL A 853 31.06 -1.84 1.76
N VAL A 854 30.11 -2.68 2.20
CA VAL A 854 28.67 -2.44 2.14
C VAL A 854 28.03 -2.55 3.51
N THR A 855 26.91 -1.87 3.68
CA THR A 855 26.24 -1.76 4.97
C THR A 855 24.80 -2.30 4.90
N TYR A 856 24.35 -2.92 5.99
CA TYR A 856 23.01 -3.48 6.12
C TYR A 856 22.33 -2.95 7.38
N ARG A 857 21.16 -2.35 7.20
CA ARG A 857 20.26 -1.97 8.29
C ARG A 857 19.52 -3.17 8.85
N HIS A 858 18.83 -2.93 9.96
CA HIS A 858 17.92 -3.92 10.54
C HIS A 858 16.90 -4.42 9.53
N GLY A 859 16.80 -5.74 9.39
CA GLY A 859 15.87 -6.40 8.48
C GLY A 859 16.44 -6.65 7.08
N ALA A 860 17.48 -5.93 6.66
CA ALA A 860 18.03 -6.03 5.31
C ALA A 860 18.74 -7.37 5.06
N ASN A 861 18.38 -7.99 3.93
CA ASN A 861 19.05 -9.16 3.35
C ASN A 861 19.29 -10.29 4.38
N ARG A 862 18.24 -10.64 5.13
CA ARG A 862 18.23 -11.74 6.12
C ARG A 862 18.23 -13.14 5.49
N GLU A 863 17.90 -13.24 4.21
CA GLU A 863 17.97 -14.49 3.44
C GLU A 863 19.33 -14.59 2.74
N THR A 864 20.02 -15.73 2.88
CA THR A 864 21.43 -15.91 2.47
C THR A 864 21.66 -15.95 0.95
N ALA A 865 20.62 -15.91 0.13
CA ALA A 865 20.71 -16.14 -1.32
C ALA A 865 21.34 -14.97 -2.11
N HIS A 866 21.46 -13.78 -1.50
CA HIS A 866 21.93 -12.55 -2.16
C HIS A 866 22.99 -11.81 -1.34
N VAL A 867 23.80 -12.55 -0.57
CA VAL A 867 24.95 -11.98 0.14
C VAL A 867 26.22 -12.36 -0.62
N PHE A 868 26.93 -11.36 -1.14
CA PHE A 868 28.16 -11.53 -1.92
C PHE A 868 29.42 -11.13 -1.15
N ASP A 869 29.29 -11.02 0.17
CA ASP A 869 30.34 -10.51 1.03
C ASP A 869 31.34 -11.62 1.34
N ASP A 870 32.61 -11.26 1.44
CA ASP A 870 33.68 -12.17 1.84
C ASP A 870 33.77 -12.29 3.36
N VAL A 871 33.39 -11.21 4.03
CA VAL A 871 33.39 -11.06 5.49
C VAL A 871 32.05 -10.48 5.92
N ASN A 872 31.37 -11.16 6.82
CA ASN A 872 30.14 -10.70 7.44
C ASN A 872 30.46 -10.24 8.86
N VAL A 873 30.40 -8.92 9.11
CA VAL A 873 30.63 -8.33 10.44
C VAL A 873 29.30 -7.92 11.04
N VAL A 874 28.95 -8.52 12.17
CA VAL A 874 27.76 -8.18 12.94
C VAL A 874 28.18 -7.34 14.13
N LEU A 875 27.89 -6.04 14.07
CA LEU A 875 27.95 -5.17 15.25
C LEU A 875 26.75 -5.48 16.12
N ARG A 876 26.98 -6.28 17.16
CA ARG A 876 25.93 -6.84 17.99
C ARG A 876 25.52 -5.83 19.06
N GLY A 877 24.33 -5.27 18.86
CA GLY A 877 23.57 -4.48 19.84
C GLY A 877 22.22 -5.15 20.14
N LEU A 878 21.12 -4.58 19.65
CA LEU A 878 19.77 -5.16 19.85
C LEU A 878 19.41 -6.25 18.82
N ASP A 879 20.02 -6.24 17.63
CA ASP A 879 19.65 -7.15 16.54
C ASP A 879 20.46 -8.45 16.55
N GLN A 880 19.79 -9.57 16.38
CA GLN A 880 20.38 -10.89 16.28
C GLN A 880 20.42 -11.33 14.82
N VAL A 881 21.63 -11.49 14.28
CA VAL A 881 21.85 -11.95 12.91
C VAL A 881 22.39 -13.38 12.94
N ALA A 882 21.98 -14.22 11.99
CA ALA A 882 22.54 -15.55 11.83
C ALA A 882 23.84 -15.50 11.01
N PRO A 883 24.85 -16.31 11.35
CA PRO A 883 26.04 -16.49 10.50
C PRO A 883 25.66 -16.90 9.08
N ILE A 884 26.44 -16.41 8.11
CA ILE A 884 26.23 -16.64 6.68
C ILE A 884 27.15 -17.79 6.25
N PRO A 885 26.62 -18.87 5.64
CA PRO A 885 27.44 -19.98 5.20
C PRO A 885 28.46 -19.57 4.12
N GLY A 886 29.70 -20.06 4.23
CA GLY A 886 30.73 -19.90 3.20
C GLY A 886 31.49 -18.57 3.20
N VAL A 887 31.27 -17.72 4.21
CA VAL A 887 31.98 -16.45 4.41
C VAL A 887 32.60 -16.41 5.80
N VAL A 888 33.55 -15.51 6.05
CA VAL A 888 34.10 -15.34 7.41
C VAL A 888 33.11 -14.52 8.24
N ASN A 889 32.58 -15.11 9.30
CA ASN A 889 31.60 -14.48 10.18
C ASN A 889 32.26 -13.90 11.43
N VAL A 890 32.18 -12.57 11.57
CA VAL A 890 32.70 -11.82 12.69
C VAL A 890 31.54 -11.29 13.54
N LEU A 891 31.51 -11.64 14.82
CA LEU A 891 30.61 -11.05 15.80
C LEU A 891 31.40 -10.03 16.64
N TRP A 892 31.00 -8.76 16.63
CA TRP A 892 31.59 -7.76 17.51
C TRP A 892 30.53 -7.23 18.48
N VAL A 893 30.64 -7.67 19.73
CA VAL A 893 29.72 -7.29 20.81
C VAL A 893 30.11 -5.91 21.33
N ILE A 894 29.27 -4.91 21.03
CA ILE A 894 29.52 -3.52 21.43
C ILE A 894 28.57 -3.04 22.54
N SER A 895 27.40 -3.67 22.67
CA SER A 895 26.40 -3.35 23.70
C SER A 895 25.48 -4.55 23.96
N HIS A 896 24.61 -4.42 24.97
CA HIS A 896 23.62 -5.42 25.37
C HIS A 896 24.15 -6.86 25.59
N PRO A 897 25.26 -7.05 26.34
CA PRO A 897 25.84 -8.37 26.58
C PRO A 897 24.89 -9.36 27.26
N GLU A 898 23.88 -8.89 27.97
CA GLU A 898 22.84 -9.69 28.61
C GLU A 898 21.95 -10.46 27.63
N LEU A 899 21.88 -10.01 26.37
CA LEU A 899 21.07 -10.65 25.33
C LEU A 899 21.80 -11.82 24.63
N LEU A 900 23.11 -11.97 24.86
CA LEU A 900 23.91 -12.97 24.14
C LEU A 900 23.81 -14.36 24.77
N THR A 901 23.71 -15.36 23.90
CA THR A 901 23.72 -16.78 24.32
C THR A 901 25.02 -17.48 23.92
N PRO A 902 25.47 -18.49 24.69
CA PRO A 902 26.58 -19.36 24.27
C PRO A 902 26.41 -19.99 22.89
N LEU A 903 25.18 -20.31 22.50
CA LEU A 903 24.88 -20.93 21.21
C LEU A 903 25.09 -19.96 20.05
N GLU A 904 24.69 -18.70 20.23
CA GLU A 904 24.88 -17.64 19.24
C GLU A 904 26.37 -17.40 18.99
N VAL A 905 27.15 -17.18 20.04
CA VAL A 905 28.61 -16.95 19.96
C VAL A 905 29.33 -18.08 19.24
N ARG A 906 28.93 -19.34 19.49
CA ARG A 906 29.53 -20.51 18.82
C ARG A 906 29.34 -20.53 17.31
N GLY A 907 28.32 -19.86 16.79
CA GLY A 907 28.01 -19.83 15.37
C GLY A 907 28.97 -19.00 14.53
N TYR A 908 29.77 -18.12 15.14
CA TYR A 908 30.65 -17.18 14.45
C TYR A 908 32.10 -17.68 14.40
N ASP A 909 32.84 -17.26 13.36
CA ASP A 909 34.25 -17.61 13.14
C ASP A 909 35.20 -16.76 13.98
N LEU A 910 34.88 -15.49 14.18
CA LEU A 910 35.62 -14.58 15.03
C LEU A 910 34.64 -13.89 15.97
N VAL A 911 34.98 -13.79 17.25
CA VAL A 911 34.16 -13.10 18.23
C VAL A 911 35.01 -12.10 18.98
N PHE A 912 34.57 -10.85 18.94
CA PHE A 912 35.18 -9.72 19.62
C PHE A 912 34.18 -9.11 20.60
N ALA A 913 34.65 -8.52 21.69
CA ALA A 913 33.79 -7.75 22.59
C ALA A 913 34.47 -6.49 23.12
N ALA A 914 33.67 -5.45 23.33
CA ALA A 914 34.09 -4.17 23.91
C ALA A 914 34.32 -4.21 25.43
N SER A 915 34.62 -5.39 25.98
CA SER A 915 34.94 -5.63 27.40
C SER A 915 36.01 -6.70 27.52
N ALA A 916 37.12 -6.37 28.19
CA ALA A 916 38.20 -7.32 28.43
C ALA A 916 37.80 -8.42 29.45
N SER A 917 37.19 -8.01 30.57
CA SER A 917 36.78 -8.93 31.63
C SER A 917 35.68 -9.88 31.18
N TRP A 918 34.69 -9.38 30.44
CA TRP A 918 33.61 -10.21 29.92
C TRP A 918 34.09 -11.18 28.85
N SER A 919 34.99 -10.76 27.97
CA SER A 919 35.58 -11.62 26.93
C SER A 919 36.18 -12.89 27.56
N GLU A 920 36.98 -12.75 28.62
CA GLU A 920 37.62 -13.88 29.29
C GLU A 920 36.59 -14.81 29.98
N GLN A 921 35.63 -14.24 30.70
CA GLN A 921 34.62 -14.99 31.44
C GLN A 921 33.66 -15.73 30.51
N PHE A 922 33.16 -15.03 29.49
CA PHE A 922 32.19 -15.57 28.57
C PHE A 922 32.83 -16.55 27.58
N SER A 923 34.12 -16.41 27.25
CA SER A 923 34.85 -17.41 26.45
C SER A 923 34.77 -18.80 27.08
N ARG A 924 35.00 -18.89 28.40
CA ARG A 924 34.93 -20.14 29.16
C ARG A 924 33.52 -20.74 29.15
N ARG A 925 32.50 -19.90 29.30
CA ARG A 925 31.09 -20.31 29.29
C ARG A 925 30.61 -20.74 27.90
N ALA A 926 31.03 -20.01 26.87
CA ALA A 926 30.67 -20.28 25.48
C ALA A 926 31.46 -21.46 24.92
N GLY A 927 32.67 -21.74 25.39
CA GLY A 927 33.55 -22.70 24.73
C GLY A 927 34.00 -22.22 23.33
N ARG A 928 34.06 -20.90 23.16
CA ARG A 928 34.52 -20.19 21.96
C ARG A 928 35.35 -19.02 22.44
N GLU A 929 36.55 -18.84 21.89
CA GLU A 929 37.39 -17.69 22.24
C GLU A 929 36.72 -16.39 21.80
N ILE A 930 36.70 -15.43 22.72
CA ILE A 930 36.25 -14.06 22.52
C ILE A 930 37.44 -13.16 22.80
N LEU A 931 37.84 -12.38 21.81
CA LEU A 931 38.98 -11.48 21.90
C LEU A 931 38.52 -10.07 22.33
N PRO A 932 39.23 -9.41 23.25
CA PRO A 932 38.92 -8.04 23.61
C PRO A 932 39.21 -7.11 22.44
N LEU A 933 38.18 -6.38 22.00
CA LEU A 933 38.30 -5.29 21.02
C LEU A 933 37.37 -4.17 21.47
N LEU A 934 37.95 -3.22 22.21
CA LEU A 934 37.23 -2.05 22.72
C LEU A 934 36.69 -1.19 21.57
N GLN A 935 35.73 -0.32 21.88
CA GLN A 935 35.19 0.59 20.88
C GLN A 935 36.24 1.59 20.35
N ALA A 936 35.83 2.48 19.45
CA ALA A 936 36.76 3.31 18.70
C ALA A 936 36.19 4.68 18.30
N THR A 937 37.11 5.61 18.01
CA THR A 937 36.78 6.96 17.59
C THR A 937 37.15 7.22 16.13
N ASP A 938 36.38 8.08 15.48
CA ASP A 938 36.67 8.62 14.15
C ASP A 938 37.61 9.81 14.29
N VAL A 939 38.89 9.60 13.97
CA VAL A 939 39.96 10.59 14.16
C VAL A 939 39.82 11.79 13.23
N ASP A 940 39.11 11.66 12.11
CA ASP A 940 38.85 12.75 11.17
C ASP A 940 37.71 13.66 11.69
N ARG A 941 36.81 13.08 12.50
CA ARG A 941 35.63 13.78 13.05
C ARG A 941 35.88 14.35 14.43
N PHE A 942 36.45 13.57 15.33
CA PHE A 942 36.64 13.92 16.74
C PHE A 942 38.01 14.54 16.97
N VAL A 943 38.17 15.77 16.48
CA VAL A 943 39.43 16.53 16.55
C VAL A 943 39.61 17.17 17.93
N PRO A 944 40.80 17.08 18.55
CA PRO A 944 41.10 17.73 19.82
C PRO A 944 40.90 19.25 19.78
N ARG A 945 40.57 19.86 20.92
CA ARG A 945 40.62 21.33 21.07
C ARG A 945 42.04 21.88 20.99
N GLU A 946 42.16 23.17 20.69
CA GLU A 946 43.45 23.85 20.74
C GLU A 946 43.84 24.18 22.20
N PRO A 947 45.14 24.14 22.53
CA PRO A 947 45.61 24.55 23.85
C PRO A 947 45.21 25.99 24.18
N GLY A 948 44.53 26.21 25.30
CA GLY A 948 44.10 27.55 25.74
C GLY A 948 42.70 27.96 25.29
N ASP A 949 41.99 27.13 24.52
CA ASP A 949 40.57 27.33 24.24
C ASP A 949 39.75 27.31 25.54
N GLY A 950 38.98 28.38 25.78
CA GLY A 950 38.03 28.45 26.89
C GLY A 950 36.78 27.62 26.62
N PHE A 951 36.10 27.19 27.68
CA PHE A 951 34.83 26.47 27.57
C PHE A 951 33.68 27.47 27.39
N THR A 952 32.94 27.34 26.30
CA THR A 952 31.76 28.17 26.00
C THR A 952 30.45 27.51 26.41
N ARG A 953 30.47 26.21 26.71
CA ARG A 953 29.35 25.44 27.25
C ARG A 953 29.65 24.97 28.68
N PRO A 954 28.63 24.85 29.53
CA PRO A 954 28.78 24.25 30.86
C PRO A 954 28.92 22.72 30.72
N ALA A 955 28.59 21.95 31.76
CA ALA A 955 28.62 20.49 31.64
C ALA A 955 27.58 20.03 30.59
N VAL A 956 27.90 19.04 29.77
CA VAL A 956 26.99 18.54 28.73
C VAL A 956 26.77 17.03 28.86
N PHE A 957 25.53 16.59 28.68
CA PHE A 957 25.19 15.19 28.47
C PHE A 957 24.57 15.03 27.09
N VAL A 958 25.08 14.10 26.28
CA VAL A 958 24.56 13.84 24.93
C VAL A 958 24.08 12.40 24.81
N GLY A 959 22.77 12.20 24.79
CA GLY A 959 22.15 10.88 24.69
C GLY A 959 20.65 10.95 24.90
N GLY A 960 19.88 10.04 24.30
CA GLY A 960 18.42 10.05 24.44
C GLY A 960 17.89 9.30 25.67
N ASN A 961 16.68 9.65 26.11
CA ASN A 961 15.92 9.00 27.19
C ASN A 961 14.64 8.31 26.68
N HIS A 962 14.72 7.60 25.56
CA HIS A 962 13.55 7.02 24.88
C HIS A 962 13.06 5.71 25.53
N SER A 963 13.85 5.12 26.43
CA SER A 963 13.51 3.89 27.16
C SER A 963 12.71 4.16 28.44
N GLY A 964 12.54 5.42 28.83
CA GLY A 964 11.93 5.82 30.11
C GLY A 964 12.70 5.31 31.33
N ARG A 965 13.95 4.84 31.14
CA ARG A 965 14.83 4.41 32.24
C ARG A 965 15.56 5.61 32.81
N GLU A 966 15.75 5.62 34.12
CA GLU A 966 16.50 6.66 34.80
C GLU A 966 17.97 6.70 34.33
N ARG A 967 18.48 7.92 34.17
CA ARG A 967 19.85 8.24 33.76
C ARG A 967 20.55 8.87 34.95
N THR A 968 21.12 8.03 35.83
CA THR A 968 21.59 8.42 37.17
C THR A 968 22.50 9.65 37.14
N ILE A 969 23.45 9.74 36.21
CA ILE A 969 24.36 10.91 36.14
C ILE A 969 23.64 12.23 35.84
N VAL A 970 22.55 12.20 35.08
CA VAL A 970 21.73 13.38 34.80
C VAL A 970 20.90 13.73 36.03
N THR A 971 20.27 12.73 36.66
CA THR A 971 19.53 12.93 37.92
C THR A 971 20.44 13.52 39.01
N ASP A 972 21.63 12.95 39.20
CA ASP A 972 22.61 13.40 40.19
C ASP A 972 23.12 14.80 39.88
N ALA A 973 23.40 15.12 38.61
CA ALA A 973 23.83 16.46 38.20
C ALA A 973 22.76 17.51 38.55
N LEU A 974 21.48 17.20 38.31
CA LEU A 974 20.36 18.07 38.67
C LEU A 974 20.22 18.20 40.19
N ALA A 975 20.27 17.10 40.93
CA ALA A 975 20.20 17.09 42.39
C ALA A 975 21.37 17.87 43.02
N ALA A 976 22.54 17.80 42.41
CA ALA A 976 23.74 18.51 42.83
C ALA A 976 23.77 19.97 42.36
N GLY A 977 22.83 20.43 41.53
CA GLY A 977 22.81 21.80 41.02
C GLY A 977 23.99 22.13 40.08
N VAL A 978 24.46 21.14 39.32
CA VAL A 978 25.45 21.34 38.25
C VAL A 978 24.81 22.14 37.12
N ASP A 979 25.51 23.15 36.59
CA ASP A 979 25.08 23.81 35.35
C ASP A 979 25.24 22.81 34.19
N LEU A 980 24.11 22.27 33.73
CA LEU A 980 24.04 21.16 32.79
C LEU A 980 23.26 21.57 31.54
N ARG A 981 23.73 21.09 30.38
CA ARG A 981 22.96 21.03 29.14
C ARG A 981 22.78 19.59 28.70
N VAL A 982 21.56 19.23 28.35
CA VAL A 982 21.19 17.91 27.87
C VAL A 982 20.81 18.03 26.40
N ILE A 983 21.40 17.17 25.56
CA ILE A 983 21.09 17.07 24.14
C ILE A 983 20.65 15.63 23.84
N GLY A 984 19.43 15.48 23.32
CA GLY A 984 18.85 14.20 22.93
C GLY A 984 17.33 14.17 23.06
N GLY A 985 16.68 13.20 22.42
CA GLY A 985 15.23 13.07 22.49
C GLY A 985 14.76 12.39 23.78
N GLY A 986 13.50 12.61 24.14
CA GLY A 986 12.86 11.99 25.32
C GLY A 986 13.14 12.69 26.65
N TRP A 987 13.72 13.90 26.61
CA TRP A 987 14.06 14.66 27.81
C TRP A 987 13.07 15.77 28.17
N ALA A 988 12.22 16.19 27.23
CA ALA A 988 11.30 17.33 27.40
C ALA A 988 10.41 17.23 28.65
N ASP A 989 10.01 16.02 29.03
CA ASP A 989 9.17 15.76 30.22
C ASP A 989 9.97 15.32 31.46
N VAL A 990 11.30 15.23 31.35
CA VAL A 990 12.18 14.64 32.38
C VAL A 990 13.08 15.69 33.02
N VAL A 991 13.57 16.67 32.24
CA VAL A 991 14.44 17.74 32.73
C VAL A 991 13.78 19.12 32.58
N PRO A 992 14.14 20.11 33.42
CA PRO A 992 13.66 21.48 33.25
C PRO A 992 14.01 22.05 31.87
N ALA A 993 13.10 22.84 31.28
CA ALA A 993 13.31 23.42 29.94
C ALA A 993 14.65 24.17 29.74
N PRO A 994 15.21 24.91 30.73
CA PRO A 994 16.52 25.55 30.57
C PRO A 994 17.72 24.59 30.49
N VAL A 995 17.54 23.32 30.88
CA VAL A 995 18.57 22.27 30.83
C VAL A 995 18.57 21.58 29.46
N LEU A 996 17.43 21.48 28.79
CA LEU A 996 17.32 20.87 27.46
C LEU A 996 17.83 21.86 26.39
N GLU A 997 18.98 21.58 25.78
CA GLU A 997 19.57 22.42 24.72
C GLU A 997 18.97 22.08 23.35
N ALA A 998 18.81 20.79 23.02
CA ALA A 998 18.19 20.34 21.78
C ALA A 998 17.74 18.87 21.87
N ASP A 999 16.77 18.47 21.03
CA ASP A 999 16.31 17.08 20.93
C ASP A 999 17.28 16.17 20.15
N HIS A 1000 18.21 16.75 19.41
CA HIS A 1000 19.19 16.02 18.61
C HIS A 1000 20.39 16.90 18.26
N VAL A 1001 21.53 16.27 18.01
CA VAL A 1001 22.71 16.87 17.41
C VAL A 1001 23.25 15.89 16.37
N ASP A 1002 23.61 16.39 15.19
CA ASP A 1002 24.20 15.57 14.15
C ASP A 1002 25.56 15.03 14.63
N ASN A 1003 25.87 13.77 14.30
CA ASN A 1003 27.13 13.16 14.69
C ASN A 1003 28.36 13.95 14.19
N ARG A 1004 28.24 14.71 13.10
CA ARG A 1004 29.29 15.59 12.56
C ARG A 1004 29.61 16.77 13.48
N ASP A 1005 28.64 17.22 14.26
CA ASP A 1005 28.76 18.38 15.14
C ASP A 1005 29.12 18.00 16.58
N LEU A 1006 29.06 16.71 16.94
CA LEU A 1006 29.34 16.22 18.29
C LEU A 1006 30.72 16.64 18.82
N SER A 1007 31.74 16.61 17.97
CA SER A 1007 33.09 17.00 18.41
C SER A 1007 33.14 18.48 18.83
N ALA A 1008 32.41 19.36 18.14
CA ALA A 1008 32.31 20.77 18.54
C ALA A 1008 31.59 20.94 19.89
N VAL A 1009 30.53 20.15 20.13
CA VAL A 1009 29.86 20.10 21.43
C VAL A 1009 30.85 19.69 22.52
N TYR A 1010 31.56 18.58 22.34
CA TYR A 1010 32.52 18.06 23.33
C TYR A 1010 33.68 19.02 23.60
N ARG A 1011 34.27 19.63 22.57
CA ARG A 1011 35.36 20.61 22.74
C ARG A 1011 34.94 21.84 23.54
N SER A 1012 33.70 22.27 23.35
CA SER A 1012 33.19 23.50 23.97
C SER A 1012 32.72 23.33 25.42
N ALA A 1013 32.48 22.10 25.87
CA ALA A 1013 31.89 21.79 27.16
C ALA A 1013 32.93 21.77 28.29
N SER A 1014 32.60 22.40 29.41
CA SER A 1014 33.47 22.37 30.60
C SER A 1014 33.69 20.96 31.11
N ARG A 1015 32.64 20.12 31.07
CA ARG A 1015 32.66 18.67 31.34
C ARG A 1015 31.74 17.96 30.38
N VAL A 1016 32.10 16.75 29.99
CA VAL A 1016 31.18 15.82 29.30
C VAL A 1016 30.74 14.78 30.31
N LEU A 1017 29.43 14.65 30.51
CA LEU A 1017 28.84 13.62 31.35
C LEU A 1017 28.45 12.43 30.47
N ALA A 1018 28.78 11.23 30.92
CA ALA A 1018 28.47 9.99 30.24
C ALA A 1018 28.04 8.91 31.23
N ASP A 1019 27.15 8.02 30.82
CA ASP A 1019 26.68 6.90 31.63
C ASP A 1019 26.53 5.65 30.77
N HIS A 1020 26.64 4.47 31.38
CA HIS A 1020 26.44 3.22 30.66
C HIS A 1020 25.04 2.66 30.93
N TRP A 1021 24.64 1.67 30.13
CA TRP A 1021 23.59 0.77 30.58
C TRP A 1021 24.10 0.01 31.81
N PRO A 1022 23.28 -0.20 32.85
CA PRO A 1022 23.73 -0.89 34.08
C PRO A 1022 24.39 -2.24 33.79
N GLU A 1023 23.81 -3.00 32.86
CA GLU A 1023 24.31 -4.30 32.43
C GLU A 1023 25.65 -4.18 31.69
N MET A 1024 25.87 -3.07 30.96
CA MET A 1024 27.17 -2.76 30.33
C MET A 1024 28.22 -2.39 31.39
N ALA A 1025 27.87 -1.52 32.34
CA ALA A 1025 28.78 -1.14 33.42
C ALA A 1025 29.22 -2.34 34.25
N GLU A 1026 28.24 -3.16 34.70
CA GLU A 1026 28.47 -4.38 35.49
C GLU A 1026 29.39 -5.38 34.77
N LEU A 1027 29.23 -5.50 33.45
CA LEU A 1027 29.98 -6.45 32.62
C LEU A 1027 31.21 -5.82 31.94
N GLY A 1028 31.61 -4.61 32.33
CA GLY A 1028 32.86 -3.98 31.86
C GLY A 1028 32.86 -3.51 30.40
N PHE A 1029 31.69 -3.25 29.81
CA PHE A 1029 31.56 -2.74 28.45
C PHE A 1029 31.67 -1.21 28.44
N ILE A 1030 32.76 -0.70 27.87
CA ILE A 1030 32.99 0.74 27.72
C ILE A 1030 32.23 1.25 26.48
N GLN A 1031 31.36 2.25 26.65
CA GLN A 1031 30.56 2.82 25.56
C GLN A 1031 31.37 3.78 24.66
N ASN A 1032 30.92 3.98 23.41
CA ASN A 1032 31.65 4.80 22.42
C ASN A 1032 31.87 6.26 22.83
N ARG A 1033 30.90 6.85 23.53
CA ARG A 1033 30.89 8.29 23.86
C ARG A 1033 32.18 8.74 24.55
N LEU A 1034 32.75 7.88 25.39
CA LEU A 1034 33.99 8.19 26.10
C LEU A 1034 35.18 8.31 25.14
N PHE A 1035 35.27 7.42 24.15
CA PHE A 1035 36.31 7.48 23.11
C PHE A 1035 36.22 8.77 22.31
N ASP A 1036 35.01 9.13 21.86
CA ASP A 1036 34.77 10.33 21.05
C ASP A 1036 35.01 11.64 21.82
N ALA A 1037 34.58 11.70 23.09
CA ALA A 1037 34.78 12.86 23.95
C ALA A 1037 36.26 13.05 24.30
N VAL A 1038 36.96 11.98 24.72
CA VAL A 1038 38.40 12.06 25.03
C VAL A 1038 39.22 12.36 23.78
N ALA A 1039 38.90 11.79 22.62
CA ALA A 1039 39.55 12.11 21.35
C ALA A 1039 39.37 13.59 20.95
N SER A 1040 38.25 14.21 21.35
CA SER A 1040 38.00 15.64 21.20
C SER A 1040 38.74 16.51 22.25
N GLY A 1041 39.51 15.90 23.16
CA GLY A 1041 40.23 16.62 24.22
C GLY A 1041 39.33 17.09 25.37
N ALA A 1042 38.19 16.45 25.57
CA ALA A 1042 37.24 16.77 26.64
C ALA A 1042 37.62 16.08 27.96
N ARG A 1043 37.18 16.70 29.07
CA ARG A 1043 37.21 16.11 30.42
C ARG A 1043 35.88 15.43 30.68
N VAL A 1044 35.90 14.12 30.97
CA VAL A 1044 34.69 13.29 31.02
C VAL A 1044 34.43 12.77 32.43
N ILE A 1045 33.18 12.87 32.89
CA ILE A 1045 32.74 12.22 34.13
C ILE A 1045 31.82 11.05 33.75
N SER A 1046 32.09 9.86 34.30
CA SER A 1046 31.31 8.65 34.03
C SER A 1046 30.97 7.90 35.32
N ASP A 1047 30.00 7.00 35.24
CA ASP A 1047 29.86 5.87 36.16
C ASP A 1047 31.10 4.93 36.13
N GLU A 1048 31.27 4.13 37.18
CA GLU A 1048 32.39 3.19 37.30
C GLU A 1048 32.23 1.99 36.36
N VAL A 1049 33.23 1.76 35.50
CA VAL A 1049 33.32 0.59 34.61
C VAL A 1049 34.74 0.05 34.64
N ALA A 1050 34.88 -1.27 34.71
CA ALA A 1050 36.18 -1.92 34.70
C ALA A 1050 36.99 -1.53 33.45
N GLY A 1051 38.20 -1.00 33.65
CA GLY A 1051 39.14 -0.65 32.58
C GLY A 1051 39.18 0.81 32.16
N LEU A 1052 38.31 1.69 32.71
CA LEU A 1052 38.30 3.11 32.31
C LEU A 1052 39.63 3.82 32.52
N ARG A 1053 40.24 3.66 33.70
CA ARG A 1053 41.50 4.33 34.04
C ARG A 1053 42.69 3.85 33.20
N GLU A 1054 42.68 2.58 32.79
CA GLU A 1054 43.72 2.00 31.94
C GLU A 1054 43.64 2.55 30.51
N VAL A 1055 42.43 2.81 30.01
CA VAL A 1055 42.20 3.29 28.64
C VAL A 1055 42.31 4.81 28.53
N PHE A 1056 41.79 5.56 29.51
CA PHE A 1056 41.63 7.02 29.41
C PHE A 1056 42.48 7.82 30.40
N GLY A 1057 43.23 7.17 31.28
CA GLY A 1057 44.06 7.84 32.28
C GLY A 1057 43.22 8.76 33.19
N SER A 1058 43.67 10.00 33.37
CA SER A 1058 42.95 11.01 34.17
C SER A 1058 41.84 11.74 33.39
N ALA A 1059 41.73 11.54 32.07
CA ALA A 1059 40.75 12.25 31.25
C ALA A 1059 39.30 11.87 31.54
N VAL A 1060 39.09 10.64 32.05
CA VAL A 1060 37.81 10.17 32.57
C VAL A 1060 37.93 10.03 34.09
N GLN A 1061 37.03 10.68 34.83
CA GLN A 1061 36.89 10.50 36.28
C GLN A 1061 35.57 9.80 36.57
N THR A 1062 35.58 8.90 37.54
CA THR A 1062 34.37 8.28 38.07
C THR A 1062 33.88 9.03 39.30
N TYR A 1063 32.60 8.90 39.63
CA TYR A 1063 31.99 9.61 40.74
C TYR A 1063 31.12 8.66 41.57
N ASP A 1064 31.07 8.90 42.88
CA ASP A 1064 30.21 8.19 43.83
C ASP A 1064 29.21 9.17 44.48
N GLY A 1065 28.18 9.52 43.71
CA GLY A 1065 27.03 10.31 44.14
C GLY A 1065 27.11 11.84 43.88
N PRO A 1066 26.01 12.57 44.17
CA PRO A 1066 25.82 13.96 43.74
C PRO A 1066 26.89 14.95 44.20
N ASP A 1067 27.41 14.80 45.43
CA ASP A 1067 28.39 15.73 45.99
C ASP A 1067 29.76 15.62 45.30
N GLU A 1068 30.19 14.41 44.95
CA GLU A 1068 31.43 14.21 44.19
C GLU A 1068 31.27 14.71 42.75
N LEU A 1069 30.10 14.48 42.14
CA LEU A 1069 29.79 15.02 40.81
C LEU A 1069 29.85 16.55 40.79
N ARG A 1070 29.28 17.22 41.80
CA ARG A 1070 29.40 18.69 41.98
C ARG A 1070 30.85 19.11 42.08
N HIS A 1071 31.64 18.40 42.89
CA HIS A 1071 33.06 18.71 43.05
C HIS A 1071 33.83 18.58 41.73
N LEU A 1072 33.67 17.48 40.99
CA LEU A 1072 34.35 17.24 39.71
C LEU A 1072 33.97 18.28 38.63
N CYS A 1073 32.75 18.81 38.68
CA CYS A 1073 32.28 19.90 37.82
C CYS A 1073 32.78 21.29 38.26
N SER A 1074 33.36 21.44 39.45
CA SER A 1074 33.86 22.72 39.95
C SER A 1074 35.28 23.04 39.43
N PRO A 1075 35.73 24.31 39.52
CA PRO A 1075 37.10 24.69 39.21
C PRO A 1075 38.14 23.93 40.07
N GLU A 1076 37.83 23.65 41.33
CA GLU A 1076 38.70 22.89 42.24
C GLU A 1076 38.82 21.42 41.82
N GLY A 1077 37.69 20.76 41.49
CA GLY A 1077 37.72 19.37 41.03
C GLY A 1077 38.33 19.20 39.64
N ALA A 1078 38.44 20.28 38.85
CA ALA A 1078 39.14 20.26 37.56
C ALA A 1078 40.57 19.73 37.66
N GLN A 1079 41.23 19.92 38.81
CA GLN A 1079 42.58 19.46 39.06
C GLN A 1079 42.71 17.92 39.06
N ARG A 1080 41.62 17.18 39.35
CA ARG A 1080 41.62 15.71 39.31
C ARG A 1080 41.82 15.14 37.91
N PHE A 1081 41.46 15.90 36.88
CA PHE A 1081 41.63 15.50 35.49
C PHE A 1081 43.06 15.70 34.97
N GLY A 1082 43.90 16.43 35.72
CA GLY A 1082 45.21 16.86 35.28
C GLY A 1082 45.19 18.14 34.43
N THR A 1083 46.38 18.46 33.91
CA THR A 1083 46.66 19.62 33.07
C THR A 1083 46.05 19.47 31.68
N ASP A 1084 45.89 20.60 30.98
CA ASP A 1084 45.44 20.59 29.57
C ASP A 1084 46.37 19.77 28.67
N GLU A 1085 47.67 19.79 28.94
CA GLU A 1085 48.67 19.01 28.21
C GLU A 1085 48.47 17.49 28.41
N GLU A 1086 48.22 17.06 29.65
CA GLU A 1086 47.93 15.65 29.95
C GLU A 1086 46.65 15.16 29.27
N ILE A 1087 45.59 15.98 29.25
CA ILE A 1087 44.34 15.65 28.53
C ILE A 1087 44.57 15.52 27.03
N LEU A 1088 45.30 16.46 26.42
CA LEU A 1088 45.61 16.40 24.99
C LEU A 1088 46.56 15.24 24.66
N GLN A 1089 47.42 14.83 25.59
CA GLN A 1089 48.22 13.62 25.42
C GLN A 1089 47.35 12.36 25.48
N GLN A 1090 46.40 12.25 26.42
CA GLN A 1090 45.44 11.15 26.45
C GLN A 1090 44.58 11.09 25.18
N ALA A 1091 44.15 12.25 24.67
CA ALA A 1091 43.45 12.34 23.39
C ALA A 1091 44.30 11.75 22.23
N LYS A 1092 45.61 12.02 22.19
CA LYS A 1092 46.53 11.45 21.20
C LYS A 1092 46.65 9.93 21.34
N GLU A 1093 46.78 9.40 22.56
CA GLU A 1093 46.85 7.96 22.82
C GLU A 1093 45.57 7.24 22.34
N VAL A 1094 44.39 7.79 22.69
CA VAL A 1094 43.09 7.26 22.23
C VAL A 1094 42.99 7.30 20.71
N ARG A 1095 43.39 8.41 20.08
CA ARG A 1095 43.38 8.54 18.61
C ARG A 1095 44.38 7.59 17.92
N ALA A 1096 45.49 7.25 18.56
CA ALA A 1096 46.49 6.34 18.01
C ALA A 1096 46.07 4.86 18.14
N HIS A 1097 45.54 4.48 19.31
CA HIS A 1097 45.33 3.07 19.67
C HIS A 1097 43.86 2.62 19.64
N HIS A 1098 42.92 3.57 19.64
CA HIS A 1098 41.48 3.32 19.63
C HIS A 1098 40.79 4.07 18.48
N SER A 1099 41.45 4.21 17.33
CA SER A 1099 40.83 4.69 16.09
C SER A 1099 40.12 3.58 15.32
N PHE A 1100 39.16 3.94 14.47
CA PHE A 1100 38.57 2.97 13.54
C PHE A 1100 39.60 2.36 12.58
N ASP A 1101 40.66 3.09 12.20
CA ASP A 1101 41.76 2.53 11.40
C ASP A 1101 42.52 1.44 12.16
N ALA A 1102 42.80 1.64 13.46
CA ALA A 1102 43.40 0.61 14.30
C ALA A 1102 42.50 -0.62 14.44
N ARG A 1103 41.17 -0.43 14.53
CA ARG A 1103 40.21 -1.55 14.58
C ARG A 1103 40.09 -2.29 13.26
N ALA A 1104 40.05 -1.56 12.15
CA ALA A 1104 40.04 -2.14 10.82
C ALA A 1104 41.28 -3.03 10.61
N GLN A 1105 42.45 -2.59 11.05
CA GLN A 1105 43.69 -3.36 10.95
C GLN A 1105 43.63 -4.68 11.76
N VAL A 1106 43.17 -4.62 13.02
CA VAL A 1106 43.01 -5.83 13.85
C VAL A 1106 42.00 -6.81 13.23
N LEU A 1107 40.88 -6.30 12.71
CA LEU A 1107 39.87 -7.11 12.04
C LEU A 1107 40.43 -7.75 10.76
N LEU A 1108 41.17 -7.00 9.95
CA LEU A 1108 41.82 -7.49 8.73
C LEU A 1108 42.79 -8.63 9.03
N GLU A 1109 43.71 -8.44 9.98
CA GLU A 1109 44.68 -9.46 10.38
C GLU A 1109 44.00 -10.74 10.90
N ALA A 1110 42.94 -10.59 11.70
CA ALA A 1110 42.18 -11.73 12.22
C ALA A 1110 41.46 -12.50 11.10
N VAL A 1111 40.84 -11.78 10.16
CA VAL A 1111 40.15 -12.40 9.01
C VAL A 1111 41.14 -13.09 8.07
N GLU A 1112 42.28 -12.48 7.78
CA GLU A 1112 43.33 -13.08 6.95
C GLU A 1112 43.87 -14.36 7.58
N SER A 1113 44.06 -14.36 8.91
CA SER A 1113 44.46 -15.55 9.66
C SER A 1113 43.46 -16.70 9.48
N VAL A 1114 42.16 -16.46 9.68
CA VAL A 1114 41.11 -17.47 9.48
C VAL A 1114 41.11 -18.01 8.04
N ARG A 1115 41.19 -17.11 7.05
CA ARG A 1115 41.20 -17.49 5.63
C ARG A 1115 42.44 -18.26 5.20
N SER A 1116 43.58 -18.06 5.87
CA SER A 1116 44.80 -18.84 5.59
C SER A 1116 44.71 -20.28 6.12
N THR A 1117 43.81 -20.52 7.08
CA THR A 1117 43.59 -21.85 7.71
C THR A 1117 42.43 -22.64 7.09
N GLN A 1118 41.55 -21.98 6.33
CA GLN A 1118 40.46 -22.58 5.56
C GLN A 1118 40.91 -22.91 4.13
#